data_AF-A0A5Q4ZV95-F1
#
_entry.id   AF-A0A5Q4ZV95-F1
#
_cell.length_a   1.000
_cell.length_b   1.000
_cell.length_c   1.000
_cell.angle_alpha   90.00
_cell.angle_beta   90.00
_cell.angle_gamma   90.00
#
_symmetry.space_group_name_H-M   'P 1'
#
loop_
_entity.id
_entity.type
_entity.pdbx_description
1 polymer ?
#
loop_
_entity_poly.entity_id
_entity_poly.type
_entity_poly.pdbx_seq_one_letter_code
_entity_poly.pdbx_strand_id
1 'polypeptide(L)'
;MTQLLHESRPLTVKLADNKTYIVTQLECDEVLSKGTHFTLSVASNNEIGDKALGKSVDVTFQQEEEERHFFGLAISIELVGYSEEKSLFFYRIQASDPLSLLAYRHNRQIFQDMTTKQIIDKVLGESDFKSYFKFSVSGEGQKHKYCAQLDESDFSFVQRLLSSEGWHYHVDHTGSKAIVIIADSNQGFKSIEKSSVYFQDGSSDPERVVNTWQLKTSIGTAKLSLADHTQELAEVFSSGERKSEFTHSPTSLSSYHYGQGFTDKGDIRSAVKRQMEALDIGKTLATSKSYIAALSCGKRFKLVKHPVGSFNQEYVISQVTHSINCDESGRGMTYQNHFQCLTTSSPYRPILLPKPQMHSVHTATVTGPKDKEIYRDEMGRIKVQFHWDQQGKEDENTSCWLPVSQGLASKGFGMQFVPRIGDEVLVQYIDGNPDQPIVVGSIYNKANTTPYSSASQSGIKTRTTPKGSSKQGNELRFEDQKDKEHVFLHAEKDFLLDANNDWITTIKGKQTTTIEKTSDLLVKEALSLKSEKTIEISSKDNWSSSSDKEVKLNAGSNMSLEAKSSVTVDGSSIAITGKSKIELKVGASKIEISASGIKIDAPQVSITGKAKAEMKAAMVTVEGQGKADIKAAMVTLNGSAMTQVKAGAMVQIQGAITKVN
;
A
#
# COMPACT_ATOMS: atom_id res chain seq x y z
N MET A 1 42.82 0.56 63.97
CA MET A 1 41.64 0.65 63.08
C MET A 1 41.31 2.11 62.88
N THR A 2 41.65 2.67 61.74
CA THR A 2 41.36 4.07 61.41
C THR A 2 40.05 4.05 60.62
N GLN A 3 38.92 4.27 61.30
CA GLN A 3 37.63 4.35 60.62
C GLN A 3 37.67 5.50 59.62
N LEU A 4 37.36 5.24 58.35
CA LEU A 4 37.22 6.30 57.36
C LEU A 4 36.03 7.21 57.75
N LEU A 5 36.33 8.41 58.24
CA LEU A 5 35.34 9.47 58.48
C LEU A 5 35.15 10.26 57.18
N HIS A 6 33.89 10.38 56.75
CA HIS A 6 33.49 11.08 55.52
C HIS A 6 33.25 12.57 55.73
N GLU A 7 33.00 13.01 56.97
CA GLU A 7 32.58 14.39 57.35
C GLU A 7 33.59 15.49 56.99
N SER A 8 34.80 15.14 56.54
CA SER A 8 35.86 16.09 56.17
C SER A 8 36.51 15.77 54.82
N ARG A 9 35.81 15.06 53.92
CA ARG A 9 36.38 14.59 52.64
C ARG A 9 35.92 15.46 51.48
N PRO A 10 36.85 15.91 50.61
CA PRO A 10 36.50 16.80 49.50
C PRO A 10 35.78 16.08 48.35
N LEU A 11 35.76 14.75 48.34
CA LEU A 11 35.07 13.96 47.32
C LEU A 11 34.37 12.76 47.97
N THR A 12 33.05 12.74 47.89
CA THR A 12 32.22 11.66 48.46
C THR A 12 31.14 11.25 47.47
N VAL A 13 30.60 10.04 47.64
CA VAL A 13 29.44 9.57 46.87
C VAL A 13 28.38 9.03 47.81
N LYS A 14 27.14 9.48 47.61
CA LYS A 14 25.96 8.93 48.24
C LYS A 14 25.24 8.00 47.25
N LEU A 15 25.02 6.76 47.68
CA LEU A 15 24.28 5.75 46.91
C LEU A 15 22.84 5.62 47.43
N ALA A 16 22.04 4.80 46.74
CA ALA A 16 20.62 4.61 47.03
C ALA A 16 20.31 3.99 48.40
N ASP A 17 21.31 3.44 49.09
CA ASP A 17 21.20 2.97 50.47
C ASP A 17 21.31 4.11 51.51
N ASN A 18 21.38 5.36 51.04
CA ASN A 18 21.59 6.58 51.82
C ASN A 18 22.90 6.60 52.62
N LYS A 19 23.85 5.72 52.29
CA LYS A 19 25.19 5.76 52.89
C LYS A 19 26.12 6.60 52.02
N THR A 20 27.04 7.29 52.68
CA THR A 20 28.10 8.07 52.05
C THR A 20 29.40 7.28 52.06
N TYR A 21 30.04 7.21 50.90
CA TYR A 21 31.29 6.50 50.67
C TYR A 21 32.38 7.48 50.22
N ILE A 22 33.64 7.12 50.48
CA ILE A 22 34.77 7.97 50.10
C ILE A 22 35.16 7.64 48.66
N VAL A 23 35.30 8.68 47.85
CA VAL A 23 35.76 8.55 46.47
C VAL A 23 37.22 9.01 46.42
N THR A 24 38.06 8.20 45.80
CA THR A 24 39.49 8.47 45.58
C THR A 24 39.77 8.96 44.17
N GLN A 25 38.90 8.64 43.20
CA GLN A 25 39.01 9.12 41.84
C GLN A 25 37.62 9.32 41.23
N LEU A 26 37.42 10.42 40.50
CA LEU A 26 36.29 10.66 39.61
C LEU A 26 36.80 11.01 38.23
N GLU A 27 36.31 10.32 37.21
CA GLU A 27 36.35 10.76 35.82
C GLU A 27 34.91 10.92 35.32
N CYS A 28 34.54 12.14 34.90
CA CYS A 28 33.18 12.46 34.46
C CYS A 28 33.19 13.17 33.11
N ASP A 29 32.55 12.59 32.12
CA ASP A 29 32.33 13.16 30.80
C ASP A 29 30.90 13.69 30.69
N GLU A 30 30.76 14.99 30.44
CA GLU A 30 29.49 15.64 30.11
C GLU A 30 29.55 16.16 28.67
N VAL A 31 28.65 15.71 27.79
CA VAL A 31 28.68 16.07 26.36
C VAL A 31 27.27 16.35 25.83
N LEU A 32 27.11 17.48 25.12
CA LEU A 32 25.83 17.86 24.52
C LEU A 32 25.36 16.74 23.58
N SER A 33 24.12 16.32 23.77
CA SER A 33 23.46 15.26 23.01
C SER A 33 24.11 13.86 23.07
N LYS A 34 25.08 13.66 23.98
CA LYS A 34 25.65 12.36 24.33
C LYS A 34 25.53 12.02 25.82
N GLY A 35 25.00 12.94 26.63
CA GLY A 35 24.69 12.71 28.03
C GLY A 35 25.87 12.85 28.96
N THR A 36 25.74 12.26 30.13
CA THR A 36 26.76 12.30 31.19
C THR A 36 27.10 10.87 31.60
N HIS A 37 28.39 10.56 31.61
CA HIS A 37 28.92 9.26 32.03
C HIS A 37 30.08 9.49 32.99
N PHE A 38 30.13 8.76 34.10
CA PHE A 38 31.24 8.89 35.03
C PHE A 38 31.63 7.59 35.70
N THR A 39 32.91 7.49 36.04
CA THR A 39 33.53 6.37 36.74
C THR A 39 34.11 6.87 38.06
N LEU A 40 33.86 6.11 39.12
CA LEU A 40 34.29 6.36 40.49
C LEU A 40 35.20 5.24 40.96
N SER A 41 36.29 5.60 41.63
CA SER A 41 37.05 4.68 42.49
C SER A 41 36.68 4.95 43.95
N VAL A 42 36.07 3.98 44.62
CA VAL A 42 35.46 4.13 45.95
C VAL A 42 36.17 3.26 46.97
N ALA A 43 36.51 3.84 48.13
CA ALA A 43 37.01 3.11 49.29
C ALA A 43 35.91 3.04 50.36
N SER A 44 35.63 1.84 50.87
CA SER A 44 34.52 1.59 51.79
C SER A 44 34.92 0.67 52.94
N ASN A 45 34.44 0.99 54.15
CA ASN A 45 34.53 0.11 55.32
C ASN A 45 33.55 -1.08 55.24
N ASN A 46 32.54 -0.99 54.37
CA ASN A 46 31.48 -2.00 54.23
C ASN A 46 31.37 -2.47 52.78
N GLU A 47 30.80 -3.65 52.58
CA GLU A 47 30.44 -4.11 51.24
C GLU A 47 29.40 -3.18 50.60
N ILE A 48 29.59 -2.87 49.31
CA ILE A 48 28.63 -2.17 48.48
C ILE A 48 27.87 -3.23 47.69
N GLY A 49 26.59 -3.40 48.01
CA GLY A 49 25.73 -4.38 47.35
C GLY A 49 25.23 -3.93 45.98
N ASP A 50 24.78 -4.90 45.18
CA ASP A 50 24.19 -4.73 43.84
C ASP A 50 22.87 -3.95 43.82
N LYS A 51 22.19 -3.80 44.96
CA LYS A 51 20.92 -3.06 45.10
C LYS A 51 21.00 -1.58 44.70
N ALA A 52 22.20 -1.02 44.58
CA ALA A 52 22.41 0.35 44.10
C ALA A 52 22.30 0.46 42.56
N LEU A 53 22.39 -0.65 41.81
CA LEU A 53 22.26 -0.65 40.34
C LEU A 53 20.90 -0.09 39.88
N GLY A 54 20.93 0.74 38.84
CA GLY A 54 19.77 1.44 38.29
C GLY A 54 19.20 2.54 39.19
N LYS A 55 19.85 2.86 40.31
CA LYS A 55 19.41 3.89 41.28
C LYS A 55 20.37 5.08 41.32
N SER A 56 19.93 6.13 42.00
CA SER A 56 20.65 7.41 42.08
C SER A 56 22.05 7.27 42.65
N VAL A 57 22.99 7.94 41.98
CA VAL A 57 24.37 8.18 42.43
C VAL A 57 24.54 9.69 42.50
N ASP A 58 24.92 10.18 43.67
CA ASP A 58 25.19 11.60 43.95
C ASP A 58 26.62 11.75 44.43
N VAL A 59 27.48 12.31 43.57
CA VAL A 59 28.88 12.57 43.89
C VAL A 59 29.00 14.02 44.31
N THR A 60 29.43 14.28 45.53
CA THR A 60 29.69 15.63 46.04
C THR A 60 31.18 15.90 45.99
N PHE A 61 31.54 16.99 45.31
CA PHE A 61 32.89 17.52 45.21
C PHE A 61 32.95 18.90 45.84
N GLN A 62 33.75 19.04 46.89
CA GLN A 62 34.02 20.31 47.56
C GLN A 62 35.37 20.86 47.10
N GLN A 63 35.36 22.04 46.47
CA GLN A 63 36.56 22.80 46.12
C GLN A 63 36.47 24.18 46.77
N GLU A 64 37.29 24.41 47.80
CA GLU A 64 37.29 25.67 48.56
C GLU A 64 35.87 26.00 49.07
N GLU A 65 35.29 27.13 48.67
CA GLU A 65 33.92 27.54 49.04
C GLU A 65 32.84 27.02 48.07
N GLU A 66 33.20 26.31 46.99
CA GLU A 66 32.27 25.83 45.97
C GLU A 66 31.99 24.32 46.14
N GLU A 67 30.70 23.98 46.23
CA GLU A 67 30.20 22.60 46.24
C GLU A 67 29.65 22.26 44.85
N ARG A 68 30.04 21.11 44.29
CA ARG A 68 29.51 20.59 43.03
C ARG A 68 28.99 19.18 43.19
N HIS A 69 27.83 18.94 42.60
CA HIS A 69 27.27 17.60 42.46
C HIS A 69 27.45 17.04 41.06
N PHE A 70 27.67 15.73 40.98
CA PHE A 70 27.51 14.93 39.76
C PHE A 70 26.47 13.85 40.02
N PHE A 71 25.38 13.90 39.27
CA PHE A 71 24.26 13.00 39.43
C PHE A 71 24.17 12.01 38.27
N GLY A 72 23.84 10.77 38.56
CA GLY A 72 23.57 9.74 37.56
C GLY A 72 22.82 8.56 38.15
N LEU A 73 22.68 7.50 37.36
CA LEU A 73 22.17 6.21 37.78
C LEU A 73 23.29 5.17 37.66
N ALA A 74 23.49 4.35 38.69
CA ALA A 74 24.55 3.33 38.68
C ALA A 74 24.27 2.29 37.58
N ILE A 75 25.24 2.06 36.71
CA ILE A 75 25.16 1.06 35.61
C ILE A 75 26.08 -0.14 35.85
N SER A 76 27.16 0.02 36.62
CA SER A 76 28.03 -1.09 37.02
C SER A 76 28.65 -0.84 38.39
N ILE A 77 28.87 -1.92 39.13
CA ILE A 77 29.59 -1.94 40.41
C ILE A 77 30.55 -3.13 40.37
N GLU A 78 31.84 -2.85 40.47
CA GLU A 78 32.91 -3.83 40.44
C GLU A 78 33.67 -3.79 41.77
N LEU A 79 33.78 -4.92 42.47
CA LEU A 79 34.72 -5.06 43.60
C LEU A 79 36.13 -5.28 43.03
N VAL A 80 36.97 -4.25 43.12
CA VAL A 80 38.34 -4.28 42.60
C VAL A 80 39.26 -5.06 43.54
N GLY A 81 39.02 -5.00 44.85
CA GLY A 81 39.78 -5.77 45.83
C GLY A 81 39.49 -5.39 47.28
N TYR A 82 40.12 -6.13 48.20
CA TYR A 82 40.08 -5.89 49.64
C TYR A 82 41.50 -5.78 50.19
N SER A 83 41.75 -4.79 51.06
CA SER A 83 43.02 -4.66 51.78
C SER A 83 42.82 -5.09 53.23
N GLU A 84 43.47 -6.19 53.62
CA GLU A 84 43.47 -6.67 55.02
C GLU A 84 44.11 -5.63 55.96
N GLU A 85 45.26 -5.07 55.56
CA GLU A 85 46.01 -4.06 56.33
C GLU A 85 45.16 -2.83 56.67
N LYS A 86 44.39 -2.34 55.69
CA LYS A 86 43.53 -1.17 55.85
C LYS A 86 42.12 -1.51 56.32
N SER A 87 41.73 -2.78 56.23
CA SER A 87 40.35 -3.26 56.43
C SER A 87 39.34 -2.53 55.53
N LEU A 88 39.68 -2.33 54.25
CA LEU A 88 38.89 -1.58 53.27
C LEU A 88 38.57 -2.39 52.02
N PHE A 89 37.37 -2.21 51.51
CA PHE A 89 36.96 -2.64 50.17
C PHE A 89 37.16 -1.51 49.16
N PHE A 90 37.65 -1.86 47.97
CA PHE A 90 37.82 -0.95 46.85
C PHE A 90 36.85 -1.32 45.74
N TYR A 91 36.03 -0.36 45.32
CA TYR A 91 35.05 -0.53 44.27
C TYR A 91 35.33 0.41 43.10
N ARG A 92 34.98 -0.05 41.89
CA ARG A 92 34.78 0.81 40.73
C ARG A 92 33.29 0.88 40.44
N ILE A 93 32.74 2.09 40.43
CA ILE A 93 31.31 2.31 40.15
C ILE A 93 31.21 3.16 38.89
N GLN A 94 30.42 2.71 37.91
CA GLN A 94 30.07 3.52 36.75
C GLN A 94 28.63 3.96 36.85
N ALA A 95 28.38 5.20 36.47
CA ALA A 95 27.04 5.77 36.42
C ALA A 95 26.83 6.58 35.13
N SER A 96 25.57 6.68 34.73
CA SER A 96 25.17 7.34 33.50
C SER A 96 23.88 8.12 33.68
N ASP A 97 23.61 9.06 32.78
CA ASP A 97 22.34 9.75 32.74
C ASP A 97 21.15 8.81 32.41
N PRO A 98 19.92 9.15 32.84
CA PRO A 98 18.74 8.31 32.64
C PRO A 98 18.35 8.03 31.18
N LEU A 99 18.71 8.90 30.22
CA LEU A 99 18.41 8.66 28.81
C LEU A 99 19.22 7.48 28.28
N SER A 100 20.50 7.42 28.64
CA SER A 100 21.43 6.36 28.23
C SER A 100 21.01 4.97 28.71
N LEU A 101 20.31 4.86 29.85
CA LEU A 101 19.76 3.57 30.31
C LEU A 101 18.64 3.03 29.42
N LEU A 102 18.01 3.86 28.58
CA LEU A 102 17.03 3.40 27.60
C LEU A 102 17.68 2.58 26.46
N ALA A 103 19.02 2.48 26.41
CA ALA A 103 19.71 1.57 25.50
C ALA A 103 19.44 0.09 25.81
N TYR A 104 19.02 -0.23 27.04
CA TYR A 104 18.62 -1.59 27.44
C TYR A 104 17.16 -1.93 27.10
N ARG A 105 16.42 -0.99 26.49
CA ARG A 105 15.03 -1.20 26.08
C ARG A 105 14.94 -1.21 24.55
N HIS A 106 14.44 -2.31 24.01
CA HIS A 106 14.19 -2.47 22.59
C HIS A 106 12.72 -2.76 22.37
N ASN A 107 12.10 -1.98 21.50
CA ASN A 107 10.69 -2.12 21.18
C ASN A 107 10.49 -2.01 19.66
N ARG A 108 9.37 -2.56 19.20
CA ARG A 108 8.83 -2.28 17.87
C ARG A 108 7.47 -1.64 18.05
N GLN A 109 7.37 -0.36 17.68
CA GLN A 109 6.17 0.44 17.91
C GLN A 109 5.86 1.34 16.72
N ILE A 110 4.57 1.59 16.53
CA ILE A 110 4.03 2.49 15.53
C ILE A 110 3.40 3.68 16.26
N PHE A 111 3.73 4.88 15.80
CA PHE A 111 3.17 6.14 16.27
C PHE A 111 2.47 6.83 15.11
N GLN A 112 1.20 7.20 15.31
CA GLN A 112 0.35 7.78 14.28
C GLN A 112 -0.24 9.10 14.73
N ASP A 113 -0.25 10.07 13.83
CA ASP A 113 -0.80 11.41 14.05
C ASP A 113 -0.25 12.13 15.29
N MET A 114 0.99 11.82 15.69
CA MET A 114 1.67 12.37 16.86
C MET A 114 2.79 13.33 16.45
N THR A 115 3.02 14.36 17.27
CA THR A 115 4.20 15.23 17.13
C THR A 115 5.45 14.56 17.68
N THR A 116 6.64 14.98 17.22
CA THR A 116 7.91 14.45 17.74
C THR A 116 7.98 14.54 19.26
N LYS A 117 7.53 15.64 19.86
CA LYS A 117 7.43 15.78 21.32
C LYS A 117 6.53 14.72 21.95
N GLN A 118 5.33 14.50 21.40
CA GLN A 118 4.39 13.50 21.92
C GLN A 118 4.96 12.07 21.83
N ILE A 119 5.66 11.75 20.74
CA ILE A 119 6.30 10.44 20.56
C ILE A 119 7.37 10.22 21.63
N ILE A 120 8.31 11.17 21.76
CA ILE A 120 9.36 11.08 22.78
C ILE A 120 8.73 11.03 24.17
N ASP A 121 7.74 11.86 24.46
CA ASP A 121 7.06 11.90 25.76
C ASP A 121 6.40 10.56 26.11
N LYS A 122 5.78 9.88 25.13
CA LYS A 122 5.21 8.53 25.27
C LYS A 122 6.30 7.50 25.57
N VAL A 123 7.36 7.42 24.75
CA VAL A 123 8.47 6.47 24.95
C VAL A 123 9.12 6.64 26.33
N LEU A 124 9.38 7.89 26.74
CA LEU A 124 9.92 8.19 28.06
C LEU A 124 8.93 7.82 29.19
N GLY A 125 7.63 7.96 28.96
CA GLY A 125 6.55 7.63 29.89
C GLY A 125 6.35 6.12 30.10
N GLU A 126 6.80 5.29 29.17
CA GLU A 126 6.81 3.82 29.28
C GLU A 126 7.99 3.29 30.11
N SER A 127 8.80 4.18 30.70
CA SER A 127 9.94 3.87 31.56
C SER A 127 9.78 4.45 32.97
N ASP A 128 10.50 3.86 33.93
CA ASP A 128 10.58 4.38 35.32
C ASP A 128 11.31 5.74 35.41
N PHE A 129 11.91 6.19 34.30
CA PHE A 129 12.76 7.38 34.26
C PHE A 129 12.02 8.65 33.86
N LYS A 130 10.70 8.61 33.60
CA LYS A 130 9.90 9.77 33.16
C LYS A 130 10.16 11.05 33.96
N SER A 131 10.29 10.94 35.28
CA SER A 131 10.50 12.07 36.19
C SER A 131 11.89 12.73 36.09
N TYR A 132 12.80 12.17 35.29
CA TYR A 132 14.15 12.68 35.06
C TYR A 132 14.23 13.55 33.79
N PHE A 133 13.15 13.70 33.02
CA PHE A 133 13.16 14.44 31.77
C PHE A 133 12.39 15.75 31.86
N LYS A 134 12.91 16.81 31.24
CA LYS A 134 12.24 18.10 31.13
C LYS A 134 12.40 18.66 29.73
N PHE A 135 11.27 18.96 29.09
CA PHE A 135 11.23 19.66 27.82
C PHE A 135 11.33 21.18 28.02
N SER A 136 12.31 21.79 27.38
CA SER A 136 12.53 23.24 27.26
C SER A 136 12.65 23.64 25.80
N VAL A 137 11.78 23.06 24.96
CA VAL A 137 11.67 23.34 23.53
C VAL A 137 10.59 24.39 23.26
N SER A 138 10.77 25.19 22.22
CA SER A 138 9.84 26.27 21.84
C SER A 138 8.56 25.78 21.14
N GLY A 139 8.56 24.57 20.58
CA GLY A 139 7.41 23.98 19.86
C GLY A 139 7.29 22.47 20.07
N GLU A 140 6.39 21.83 19.32
CA GLU A 140 6.11 20.38 19.45
C GLU A 140 6.87 19.49 18.45
N GLY A 141 7.59 20.09 17.49
CA GLY A 141 8.26 19.39 16.40
C GLY A 141 7.32 19.03 15.24
N GLN A 142 7.82 18.24 14.29
CA GLN A 142 7.06 17.74 13.15
C GLN A 142 5.89 16.85 13.63
N LYS A 143 4.74 16.97 12.96
CA LYS A 143 3.63 16.04 13.13
C LYS A 143 3.78 14.88 12.15
N HIS A 144 3.89 13.67 12.68
CA HIS A 144 4.07 12.45 11.88
C HIS A 144 2.72 11.78 11.64
N LYS A 145 2.33 11.59 10.38
CA LYS A 145 1.20 10.70 10.04
C LYS A 145 1.51 9.26 10.43
N TYR A 146 2.76 8.86 10.26
CA TYR A 146 3.28 7.56 10.62
C TYR A 146 4.76 7.70 10.97
N CYS A 147 5.16 7.14 12.11
CA CYS A 147 6.55 7.04 12.55
C CYS A 147 6.72 5.69 13.24
N ALA A 148 7.75 4.94 12.88
CA ALA A 148 8.02 3.62 13.41
C ALA A 148 9.38 3.57 14.14
N GLN A 149 9.37 2.92 15.29
CA GLN A 149 10.56 2.43 15.97
C GLN A 149 10.74 0.97 15.55
N LEU A 150 11.80 0.67 14.79
CA LEU A 150 12.08 -0.66 14.28
C LEU A 150 13.57 -0.99 14.39
N ASP A 151 13.87 -2.14 15.00
CA ASP A 151 15.23 -2.67 15.17
C ASP A 151 16.22 -1.66 15.79
N GLU A 152 15.73 -0.84 16.70
CA GLU A 152 16.50 0.15 17.46
C GLU A 152 16.07 0.18 18.93
N SER A 153 16.96 0.64 19.81
CA SER A 153 16.63 0.84 21.23
C SER A 153 15.77 2.10 21.43
N ASP A 154 15.08 2.21 22.55
CA ASP A 154 14.35 3.43 22.95
C ASP A 154 15.31 4.64 22.98
N PHE A 155 16.55 4.44 23.43
CA PHE A 155 17.61 5.46 23.41
C PHE A 155 17.93 5.93 22.00
N SER A 156 18.24 5.00 21.08
CA SER A 156 18.58 5.32 19.69
C SER A 156 17.43 6.01 18.97
N PHE A 157 16.20 5.55 19.20
CA PHE A 157 14.99 6.14 18.62
C PHE A 157 14.78 7.58 19.10
N VAL A 158 14.87 7.83 20.40
CA VAL A 158 14.78 9.18 20.96
C VAL A 158 15.90 10.06 20.40
N GLN A 159 17.15 9.60 20.36
CA GLN A 159 18.25 10.38 19.82
C GLN A 159 18.06 10.73 18.33
N ARG A 160 17.60 9.79 17.49
CA ARG A 160 17.35 10.10 16.07
C ARG A 160 16.28 11.16 15.92
N LEU A 161 15.20 11.07 16.69
CA LEU A 161 14.12 12.07 16.67
C LEU A 161 14.61 13.45 17.13
N LEU A 162 15.36 13.51 18.25
CA LEU A 162 15.98 14.74 18.72
C LEU A 162 16.89 15.36 17.64
N SER A 163 17.74 14.55 17.00
CA SER A 163 18.64 15.01 15.93
C SER A 163 17.89 15.53 14.69
N SER A 164 16.76 14.92 14.33
CA SER A 164 15.94 15.34 13.18
C SER A 164 15.27 16.72 13.40
N GLU A 165 14.90 17.00 14.64
CA GLU A 165 14.35 18.29 15.08
C GLU A 165 15.44 19.32 15.40
N GLY A 166 16.71 18.91 15.40
CA GLY A 166 17.82 19.74 15.88
C GLY A 166 17.74 20.05 17.38
N TRP A 167 16.99 19.25 18.14
CA TRP A 167 16.90 19.35 19.59
C TRP A 167 18.11 18.68 20.22
N HIS A 168 18.74 19.36 21.15
CA HIS A 168 19.85 18.83 21.93
C HIS A 168 19.36 18.45 23.33
N TYR A 169 20.18 17.68 24.03
CA TYR A 169 19.97 17.44 25.45
C TYR A 169 21.26 17.56 26.27
N HIS A 170 21.11 17.86 27.55
CA HIS A 170 22.19 17.90 28.54
C HIS A 170 21.63 17.56 29.93
N VAL A 171 22.50 17.27 30.89
CA VAL A 171 22.09 16.94 32.26
C VAL A 171 22.27 18.17 33.15
N ASP A 172 21.21 18.55 33.86
CA ASP A 172 21.28 19.56 34.92
C ASP A 172 21.61 18.88 36.25
N HIS A 173 22.72 19.29 36.86
CA HIS A 173 23.22 18.77 38.13
C HIS A 173 22.98 19.73 39.32
N THR A 174 22.12 20.74 39.18
CA THR A 174 21.89 21.76 40.24
C THR A 174 20.81 21.38 41.26
N GLY A 175 20.04 20.32 41.01
CA GLY A 175 18.95 19.87 41.88
C GLY A 175 19.36 18.77 42.85
N SER A 176 18.42 17.87 43.15
CA SER A 176 18.64 16.69 44.02
C SER A 176 18.83 15.38 43.26
N LYS A 177 18.80 15.43 41.92
CA LYS A 177 18.99 14.29 41.00
C LYS A 177 19.35 14.79 39.61
N ALA A 178 19.80 13.89 38.74
CA ALA A 178 20.05 14.19 37.34
C ALA A 178 18.74 14.57 36.63
N ILE A 179 18.69 15.71 35.94
CA ILE A 179 17.57 16.03 35.05
C ILE A 179 18.09 16.19 33.63
N VAL A 180 17.62 15.34 32.72
CA VAL A 180 17.89 15.46 31.29
C VAL A 180 16.99 16.57 30.72
N ILE A 181 17.60 17.70 30.37
CA ILE A 181 16.96 18.84 29.74
C ILE A 181 17.01 18.65 28.23
N ILE A 182 15.86 18.57 27.57
CA ILE A 182 15.71 18.54 26.11
C ILE A 182 15.37 19.96 25.64
N ALA A 183 16.16 20.55 24.75
CA ALA A 183 16.00 21.94 24.32
C ALA A 183 16.37 22.16 22.84
N ASP A 184 15.96 23.30 22.28
CA ASP A 184 16.09 23.64 20.86
C ASP A 184 16.82 24.97 20.60
N SER A 185 17.36 25.61 21.64
CA SER A 185 18.01 26.91 21.52
C SER A 185 19.14 27.10 22.53
N ASN A 186 20.22 27.75 22.08
CA ASN A 186 21.32 28.16 22.95
C ASN A 186 20.90 29.19 24.00
N GLN A 187 19.84 29.96 23.74
CA GLN A 187 19.38 31.01 24.64
C GLN A 187 18.89 30.45 25.99
N GLY A 188 18.46 29.18 26.00
CA GLY A 188 18.03 28.49 27.21
C GLY A 188 19.18 28.10 28.15
N PHE A 189 20.43 28.12 27.68
CA PHE A 189 21.58 27.77 28.52
C PHE A 189 21.82 28.83 29.61
N LYS A 190 21.99 28.39 30.84
CA LYS A 190 22.29 29.27 31.98
C LYS A 190 23.79 29.56 32.04
N SER A 191 24.17 30.74 32.52
CA SER A 191 25.58 31.00 32.81
C SER A 191 26.05 30.20 34.02
N ILE A 192 27.32 29.84 34.06
CA ILE A 192 27.97 29.33 35.27
C ILE A 192 27.95 30.43 36.35
N GLU A 193 28.03 30.04 37.62
CA GLU A 193 28.28 31.00 38.71
C GLU A 193 29.62 31.69 38.49
N LYS A 194 29.71 32.99 38.83
CA LYS A 194 30.86 33.86 38.50
C LYS A 194 31.30 33.66 37.04
N SER A 195 30.45 34.07 36.10
CA SER A 195 30.53 33.71 34.68
C SER A 195 31.74 34.24 33.89
N SER A 196 32.57 35.10 34.48
CA SER A 196 33.78 35.62 33.84
C SER A 196 34.95 34.66 34.06
N VAL A 197 35.56 34.20 32.97
CA VAL A 197 36.74 33.32 32.98
C VAL A 197 37.91 34.07 32.37
N TYR A 198 39.01 34.16 33.10
CA TYR A 198 40.16 34.96 32.72
C TYR A 198 41.23 34.11 32.04
N PHE A 199 41.82 34.61 30.96
CA PHE A 199 42.97 33.95 30.34
C PHE A 199 44.28 34.42 31.00
N GLN A 200 44.96 33.51 31.71
CA GLN A 200 46.28 33.74 32.32
C GLN A 200 46.41 35.04 33.17
N ASP A 201 45.31 35.51 33.76
CA ASP A 201 45.31 36.71 34.58
C ASP A 201 45.40 36.37 36.07
N GLY A 202 46.61 36.45 36.62
CA GLY A 202 46.84 36.21 38.05
C GLY A 202 46.38 37.32 38.98
N SER A 203 45.75 38.39 38.47
CA SER A 203 45.47 39.61 39.25
C SER A 203 44.01 39.84 39.67
N SER A 204 43.03 39.17 39.04
CA SER A 204 41.60 39.51 39.21
C SER A 204 40.76 38.44 39.91
N ASP A 205 40.97 37.15 39.61
CA ASP A 205 40.33 36.02 40.29
C ASP A 205 41.13 34.74 39.96
N PRO A 206 42.08 34.32 40.82
CA PRO A 206 42.98 33.19 40.53
C PRO A 206 42.23 31.86 40.38
N GLU A 207 41.03 31.73 40.95
CA GLU A 207 40.19 30.53 40.90
C GLU A 207 39.41 30.43 39.58
N ARG A 208 39.30 31.52 38.82
CA ARG A 208 38.56 31.61 37.55
C ARG A 208 39.45 31.79 36.33
N VAL A 209 40.60 31.12 36.33
CA VAL A 209 41.61 31.22 35.26
C VAL A 209 41.62 29.98 34.35
N VAL A 210 41.76 30.21 33.04
CA VAL A 210 42.17 29.20 32.06
C VAL A 210 43.63 29.43 31.67
N ASN A 211 44.41 28.35 31.67
CA ASN A 211 45.85 28.41 31.39
C ASN A 211 46.18 28.23 29.91
N THR A 212 45.29 27.60 29.17
CA THR A 212 45.45 27.32 27.74
C THR A 212 44.18 27.70 27.00
N TRP A 213 44.30 28.20 25.77
CA TRP A 213 43.15 28.42 24.91
C TRP A 213 43.54 28.08 23.48
N GLN A 214 42.80 27.16 22.86
CA GLN A 214 43.07 26.70 21.50
C GLN A 214 41.78 26.81 20.68
N LEU A 215 41.80 27.62 19.62
CA LEU A 215 40.71 27.69 18.65
C LEU A 215 41.10 26.90 17.40
N LYS A 216 40.36 25.85 17.10
CA LYS A 216 40.49 25.10 15.85
C LYS A 216 39.42 25.54 14.88
N THR A 217 39.83 25.87 13.67
CA THR A 217 38.93 26.11 12.53
C THR A 217 39.20 25.07 11.44
N SER A 218 38.14 24.57 10.80
CA SER A 218 38.23 23.51 9.80
C SER A 218 37.20 23.71 8.69
N ILE A 219 37.55 23.29 7.47
CA ILE A 219 36.60 23.26 6.35
C ILE A 219 35.60 22.10 6.52
N GLY A 220 34.48 22.18 5.81
CA GLY A 220 33.49 21.11 5.74
C GLY A 220 32.52 21.33 4.58
N THR A 221 31.34 20.72 4.64
CA THR A 221 30.28 20.90 3.64
C THR A 221 29.97 22.39 3.45
N ALA A 222 30.11 22.91 2.23
CA ALA A 222 29.80 24.30 1.88
C ALA A 222 28.32 24.49 1.52
N LYS A 223 27.70 23.45 0.95
CA LYS A 223 26.29 23.46 0.54
C LYS A 223 25.61 22.14 0.86
N LEU A 224 24.36 22.20 1.31
CA LEU A 224 23.51 21.05 1.56
C LEU A 224 22.19 21.22 0.81
N SER A 225 21.72 20.16 0.14
CA SER A 225 20.38 20.11 -0.42
C SER A 225 19.72 18.76 -0.12
N LEU A 226 18.41 18.80 0.14
CA LEU A 226 17.57 17.64 0.38
C LEU A 226 16.52 17.55 -0.72
N ALA A 227 16.10 16.34 -1.06
CA ALA A 227 14.95 16.10 -1.92
C ALA A 227 14.16 14.87 -1.46
N ASP A 228 12.89 14.83 -1.82
CA ASP A 228 11.99 13.72 -1.53
C ASP A 228 10.89 13.59 -2.58
N HIS A 229 10.17 12.47 -2.56
CA HIS A 229 9.02 12.19 -3.40
C HIS A 229 7.93 11.51 -2.57
N THR A 230 6.69 11.94 -2.72
CA THR A 230 5.55 11.28 -2.09
C THR A 230 4.51 10.84 -3.12
N GLN A 231 3.77 9.79 -2.78
CA GLN A 231 2.66 9.32 -3.60
C GLN A 231 1.58 10.40 -3.76
N GLU A 232 1.33 11.19 -2.71
CA GLU A 232 0.34 12.27 -2.72
C GLU A 232 0.70 13.42 -3.68
N LEU A 233 1.99 13.77 -3.79
CA LEU A 233 2.43 14.84 -4.67
C LEU A 233 2.73 14.36 -6.09
N ALA A 234 3.12 13.09 -6.25
CA ALA A 234 3.55 12.49 -7.51
C ALA A 234 4.66 13.29 -8.24
N GLU A 235 5.44 14.06 -7.49
CA GLU A 235 6.58 14.84 -7.99
C GLU A 235 7.73 14.82 -6.97
N VAL A 236 8.95 14.99 -7.48
CA VAL A 236 10.11 15.25 -6.63
C VAL A 236 10.09 16.71 -6.20
N PHE A 237 10.27 16.97 -4.91
CA PHE A 237 10.45 18.31 -4.37
C PHE A 237 11.75 18.41 -3.59
N SER A 238 12.29 19.64 -3.49
CA SER A 238 13.59 19.89 -2.87
C SER A 238 13.57 21.08 -1.91
N SER A 239 14.47 21.06 -0.94
CA SER A 239 14.76 22.21 -0.08
C SER A 239 15.42 23.38 -0.81
N GLY A 240 15.97 23.14 -2.01
CA GLY A 240 16.97 24.03 -2.61
C GLY A 240 18.33 23.94 -1.90
N GLU A 241 19.31 24.71 -2.36
CA GLU A 241 20.64 24.78 -1.74
C GLU A 241 20.62 25.63 -0.47
N ARG A 242 20.98 25.02 0.67
CA ARG A 242 21.36 25.75 1.88
C ARG A 242 22.88 25.90 1.90
N LYS A 243 23.36 27.14 2.00
CA LYS A 243 24.79 27.44 2.15
C LYS A 243 25.16 27.43 3.63
N SER A 244 26.38 26.98 3.91
CA SER A 244 27.03 27.17 5.21
C SER A 244 27.17 28.65 5.54
N GLU A 245 27.08 29.00 6.82
CA GLU A 245 27.49 30.34 7.29
C GLU A 245 29.01 30.49 7.32
N PHE A 246 29.74 29.36 7.31
CA PHE A 246 31.19 29.31 7.23
C PHE A 246 31.68 29.32 5.78
N THR A 247 31.99 30.51 5.26
CA THR A 247 32.27 30.76 3.84
C THR A 247 33.67 30.37 3.34
N HIS A 248 34.57 29.91 4.22
CA HIS A 248 35.93 29.52 3.83
C HIS A 248 36.02 28.16 3.13
N SER A 249 34.95 27.36 3.17
CA SER A 249 34.94 26.06 2.49
C SER A 249 34.75 26.26 0.97
N PRO A 250 35.51 25.56 0.10
CA PRO A 250 35.30 25.60 -1.35
C PRO A 250 33.84 25.30 -1.71
N THR A 251 33.26 26.10 -2.61
CA THR A 251 31.83 26.02 -2.96
C THR A 251 31.42 24.73 -3.66
N SER A 252 32.39 23.95 -4.15
CA SER A 252 32.21 22.62 -4.74
C SER A 252 31.98 21.50 -3.70
N LEU A 253 32.24 21.75 -2.42
CA LEU A 253 31.97 20.78 -1.34
C LEU A 253 30.47 20.76 -1.00
N SER A 254 29.67 20.19 -1.90
CA SER A 254 28.22 20.04 -1.73
C SER A 254 27.84 18.63 -1.29
N SER A 255 26.85 18.53 -0.40
CA SER A 255 26.19 17.26 -0.04
C SER A 255 24.73 17.28 -0.51
N TYR A 256 24.27 16.14 -1.02
CA TYR A 256 22.90 15.93 -1.47
C TYR A 256 22.34 14.65 -0.86
N HIS A 257 21.13 14.70 -0.33
CA HIS A 257 20.43 13.54 0.22
C HIS A 257 19.01 13.46 -0.33
N TYR A 258 18.56 12.23 -0.59
CA TYR A 258 17.22 11.91 -1.09
C TYR A 258 16.54 10.90 -0.15
N GLY A 259 15.20 10.98 -0.02
CA GLY A 259 14.39 9.92 0.59
C GLY A 259 14.40 9.89 2.14
N GLN A 260 14.49 11.04 2.80
CA GLN A 260 14.44 11.10 4.27
C GLN A 260 13.00 10.95 4.85
N GLY A 261 11.98 10.97 4.00
CA GLY A 261 10.58 10.80 4.34
C GLY A 261 9.84 12.09 4.66
N PHE A 262 10.21 13.19 4.01
CA PHE A 262 9.45 14.44 4.11
C PHE A 262 8.16 14.35 3.28
N THR A 263 7.10 15.01 3.75
CA THR A 263 5.80 15.04 3.05
C THR A 263 5.42 16.39 2.48
N ASP A 264 6.11 17.47 2.86
CA ASP A 264 5.84 18.82 2.37
C ASP A 264 7.11 19.68 2.22
N LYS A 265 6.97 20.75 1.44
CA LYS A 265 8.05 21.68 1.06
C LYS A 265 8.48 22.61 2.21
N GLY A 266 7.67 22.79 3.24
CA GLY A 266 8.00 23.61 4.42
C GLY A 266 8.95 22.88 5.36
N ASP A 267 8.62 21.63 5.67
CA ASP A 267 9.39 20.78 6.58
C ASP A 267 10.79 20.50 6.05
N ILE A 268 10.93 20.16 4.77
CA ILE A 268 12.24 19.88 4.15
C ILE A 268 13.17 21.12 4.14
N ARG A 269 12.62 22.33 4.01
CA ARG A 269 13.39 23.59 4.08
C ARG A 269 13.86 23.90 5.50
N SER A 270 13.04 23.58 6.50
CA SER A 270 13.41 23.72 7.90
C SER A 270 14.46 22.68 8.30
N ALA A 271 14.33 21.44 7.82
CA ALA A 271 15.28 20.36 8.07
C ALA A 271 16.66 20.65 7.47
N VAL A 272 16.76 21.11 6.21
CA VAL A 272 18.06 21.42 5.60
C VAL A 272 18.81 22.52 6.35
N LYS A 273 18.07 23.50 6.90
CA LYS A 273 18.65 24.56 7.73
C LYS A 273 19.29 23.96 8.99
N ARG A 274 18.54 23.14 9.74
CA ARG A 274 19.04 22.50 10.98
C ARG A 274 20.21 21.56 10.73
N GLN A 275 20.17 20.79 9.65
CA GLN A 275 21.27 19.89 9.27
C GLN A 275 22.54 20.68 8.87
N MET A 276 22.40 21.79 8.15
CA MET A 276 23.53 22.67 7.82
C MET A 276 24.11 23.32 9.08
N GLU A 277 23.27 23.81 9.99
CA GLU A 277 23.69 24.33 11.30
C GLU A 277 24.47 23.26 12.10
N ALA A 278 24.01 22.00 12.10
CA ALA A 278 24.69 20.90 12.77
C ALA A 278 26.11 20.64 12.21
N LEU A 279 26.26 20.68 10.89
CA LEU A 279 27.54 20.53 10.21
C LEU A 279 28.48 21.73 10.48
N ASP A 280 27.93 22.91 10.70
CA ASP A 280 28.70 24.14 10.93
C ASP A 280 29.34 24.19 12.32
N ILE A 281 28.74 23.57 13.33
CA ILE A 281 29.25 23.55 14.71
C ILE A 281 30.65 22.92 14.78
N GLY A 282 30.91 21.87 14.00
CA GLY A 282 32.21 21.19 13.98
C GLY A 282 33.33 22.00 13.31
N LYS A 283 33.02 23.11 12.64
CA LYS A 283 33.99 23.89 11.88
C LYS A 283 34.78 24.87 12.73
N THR A 284 34.24 25.33 13.85
CA THR A 284 34.94 26.22 14.77
C THR A 284 34.72 25.73 16.19
N LEU A 285 35.80 25.28 16.84
CA LEU A 285 35.74 24.72 18.18
C LEU A 285 36.88 25.27 19.03
N ALA A 286 36.54 25.84 20.19
CA ALA A 286 37.52 26.22 21.18
C ALA A 286 37.71 25.10 22.20
N THR A 287 38.95 24.87 22.63
CA THR A 287 39.30 23.89 23.65
C THR A 287 40.26 24.48 24.68
N SER A 288 40.13 24.05 25.93
CA SER A 288 40.90 24.59 27.04
C SER A 288 41.02 23.58 28.19
N LYS A 289 41.88 23.91 29.16
CA LYS A 289 42.04 23.20 30.43
C LYS A 289 41.89 24.21 31.56
N SER A 290 41.24 23.80 32.64
CA SER A 290 41.03 24.67 33.80
C SER A 290 40.92 23.90 35.11
N TYR A 291 40.84 24.66 36.20
CA TYR A 291 40.60 24.20 37.56
C TYR A 291 39.23 24.65 38.08
N ILE A 292 38.33 25.08 37.19
CA ILE A 292 37.05 25.71 37.55
C ILE A 292 35.98 24.62 37.74
N ALA A 293 35.52 24.41 38.98
CA ALA A 293 34.48 23.44 39.27
C ALA A 293 33.11 23.84 38.71
N ALA A 294 32.81 25.11 38.46
CA ALA A 294 31.49 25.49 37.96
C ALA A 294 31.20 25.14 36.48
N LEU A 295 32.21 24.69 35.70
CA LEU A 295 32.05 24.39 34.28
C LEU A 295 31.23 23.12 34.04
N SER A 296 30.07 23.22 33.40
CA SER A 296 29.21 22.08 33.07
C SER A 296 28.67 22.20 31.65
N CYS A 297 28.41 21.06 31.02
CA CYS A 297 27.86 21.00 29.68
C CYS A 297 26.47 21.69 29.62
N GLY A 298 26.21 22.47 28.57
CA GLY A 298 24.97 23.26 28.48
C GLY A 298 24.94 24.49 29.40
N LYS A 299 26.11 24.97 29.85
CA LYS A 299 26.27 26.27 30.51
C LYS A 299 27.06 27.26 29.66
N ARG A 300 26.96 28.53 30.02
CA ARG A 300 27.66 29.65 29.38
C ARG A 300 28.71 30.29 30.29
N PHE A 301 29.77 30.79 29.69
CA PHE A 301 30.76 31.64 30.37
C PHE A 301 31.28 32.71 29.40
N LYS A 302 31.87 33.78 29.93
CA LYS A 302 32.49 34.86 29.17
C LYS A 302 34.00 34.80 29.34
N LEU A 303 34.73 34.61 28.25
CA LEU A 303 36.20 34.72 28.26
C LEU A 303 36.59 36.20 28.29
N VAL A 304 37.55 36.55 29.15
CA VAL A 304 38.06 37.91 29.27
C VAL A 304 39.59 37.93 29.34
N LYS A 305 40.18 39.08 28.96
CA LYS A 305 41.63 39.34 28.95
C LYS A 305 42.50 38.41 28.09
N HIS A 306 41.90 37.69 27.13
CA HIS A 306 42.66 36.97 26.11
C HIS A 306 43.35 37.98 25.16
N PRO A 307 44.64 37.80 24.79
CA PRO A 307 45.38 38.75 23.95
C PRO A 307 44.81 38.89 22.54
N VAL A 308 44.21 37.82 22.00
CA VAL A 308 43.41 37.89 20.77
C VAL A 308 42.02 38.43 21.12
N GLY A 309 41.76 39.69 20.79
CA GLY A 309 40.54 40.43 21.15
C GLY A 309 39.24 39.72 20.77
N SER A 310 39.18 39.11 19.58
CA SER A 310 38.00 38.38 19.09
C SER A 310 37.64 37.14 19.90
N PHE A 311 38.53 36.62 20.75
CA PHE A 311 38.22 35.49 21.61
C PHE A 311 37.50 35.91 22.89
N ASN A 312 37.52 37.21 23.25
CA ASN A 312 36.87 37.72 24.46
C ASN A 312 35.35 37.88 24.25
N GLN A 313 34.63 36.76 24.31
CA GLN A 313 33.20 36.69 24.07
C GLN A 313 32.54 35.61 24.93
N GLU A 314 31.23 35.42 24.77
CA GLU A 314 30.47 34.39 25.48
C GLU A 314 30.51 33.06 24.71
N TYR A 315 30.75 31.97 25.43
CA TYR A 315 30.84 30.61 24.91
C TYR A 315 29.85 29.68 25.61
N VAL A 316 29.37 28.68 24.89
CA VAL A 316 28.60 27.54 25.39
C VAL A 316 29.54 26.35 25.54
N ILE A 317 29.56 25.73 26.71
CA ILE A 317 30.32 24.50 26.97
C ILE A 317 29.58 23.33 26.32
N SER A 318 30.19 22.71 25.32
CA SER A 318 29.62 21.59 24.57
C SER A 318 30.10 20.23 25.04
N GLN A 319 31.29 20.20 25.63
CA GLN A 319 31.86 19.02 26.25
C GLN A 319 32.74 19.45 27.41
N VAL A 320 32.70 18.73 28.53
CA VAL A 320 33.68 18.86 29.61
C VAL A 320 33.97 17.48 30.21
N THR A 321 35.25 17.21 30.42
CA THR A 321 35.75 16.02 31.11
C THR A 321 36.40 16.48 32.42
N HIS A 322 35.83 16.06 33.54
CA HIS A 322 36.34 16.32 34.88
C HIS A 322 37.22 15.15 35.34
N SER A 323 38.39 15.45 35.89
CA SER A 323 39.28 14.46 36.51
C SER A 323 39.62 14.94 37.93
N ILE A 324 39.21 14.17 38.92
CA ILE A 324 39.46 14.41 40.33
C ILE A 324 40.22 13.23 40.89
N ASN A 325 41.35 13.49 41.55
CA ASN A 325 42.11 12.48 42.28
C ASN A 325 42.28 12.97 43.72
N CYS A 326 41.92 12.11 44.66
CA CYS A 326 42.03 12.32 46.10
C CYS A 326 42.80 11.15 46.70
N ASP A 327 43.79 11.43 47.54
CA ASP A 327 44.42 10.38 48.33
C ASP A 327 43.45 9.81 49.38
N GLU A 328 43.71 8.58 49.84
CA GLU A 328 42.88 7.95 50.87
C GLU A 328 42.88 8.75 52.20
N SER A 329 43.88 9.62 52.41
CA SER A 329 43.96 10.48 53.60
C SER A 329 43.13 11.77 53.47
N GLY A 330 42.69 12.12 52.26
CA GLY A 330 41.86 13.29 51.97
C GLY A 330 42.63 14.61 52.07
N ARG A 331 43.95 14.54 52.20
CA ARG A 331 44.86 15.70 52.36
C ARG A 331 45.51 16.12 51.05
N GLY A 332 45.59 15.21 50.07
CA GLY A 332 46.07 15.48 48.72
C GLY A 332 44.92 15.38 47.73
N MET A 333 44.54 16.50 47.14
CA MET A 333 43.51 16.58 46.12
C MET A 333 44.03 17.32 44.89
N THR A 334 43.77 16.75 43.72
CA THR A 334 43.99 17.43 42.45
C THR A 334 42.72 17.35 41.63
N TYR A 335 42.19 18.51 41.24
CA TYR A 335 41.13 18.61 40.23
C TYR A 335 41.72 19.21 38.96
N GLN A 336 41.22 18.80 37.82
CA GLN A 336 41.40 19.48 36.54
C GLN A 336 40.23 19.13 35.62
N ASN A 337 39.96 19.97 34.64
CA ASN A 337 39.09 19.64 33.54
C ASN A 337 39.71 19.96 32.19
N HIS A 338 39.20 19.29 31.17
CA HIS A 338 39.37 19.65 29.77
C HIS A 338 37.98 19.88 29.18
N PHE A 339 37.79 20.99 28.46
CA PHE A 339 36.49 21.31 27.89
C PHE A 339 36.60 21.81 26.46
N GLN A 340 35.49 21.63 25.74
CA GLN A 340 35.25 22.18 24.42
C GLN A 340 34.07 23.15 24.49
N CYS A 341 34.15 24.23 23.74
CA CYS A 341 33.09 25.21 23.67
C CYS A 341 32.97 25.83 22.27
N LEU A 342 31.78 26.35 22.01
CA LEU A 342 31.41 27.09 20.80
C LEU A 342 30.90 28.48 21.18
N THR A 343 31.03 29.43 20.26
CA THR A 343 30.49 30.78 20.43
C THR A 343 28.96 30.74 20.55
N THR A 344 28.38 31.57 21.40
CA THR A 344 26.93 31.55 21.65
C THR A 344 26.10 31.94 20.43
N SER A 345 26.69 32.66 19.49
CA SER A 345 26.11 33.02 18.18
C SER A 345 25.89 31.82 17.26
N SER A 346 26.63 30.71 17.44
CA SER A 346 26.50 29.51 16.62
C SER A 346 25.48 28.55 17.25
N PRO A 347 24.29 28.36 16.65
CA PRO A 347 23.25 27.51 17.25
C PRO A 347 23.74 26.07 17.35
N TYR A 348 23.66 25.46 18.54
CA TYR A 348 23.97 24.05 18.70
C TYR A 348 22.81 23.18 18.20
N ARG A 349 23.15 22.23 17.34
CA ARG A 349 22.28 21.22 16.72
C ARG A 349 23.07 19.91 16.73
N PRO A 350 22.47 18.80 17.23
CA PRO A 350 23.10 17.50 17.07
C PRO A 350 23.21 17.14 15.59
N ILE A 351 24.25 16.38 15.24
CA ILE A 351 24.36 15.76 13.91
C ILE A 351 23.18 14.81 13.73
N LEU A 352 22.54 14.87 12.55
CA LEU A 352 21.45 13.96 12.18
C LEU A 352 21.93 12.50 12.28
N LEU A 353 21.24 11.72 13.09
CA LEU A 353 21.45 10.27 13.15
C LEU A 353 20.58 9.60 12.08
N PRO A 354 21.13 8.63 11.31
CA PRO A 354 20.37 7.94 10.29
C PRO A 354 19.25 7.11 10.93
N LYS A 355 18.13 6.97 10.21
CA LYS A 355 17.11 5.98 10.57
C LYS A 355 17.66 4.57 10.34
N PRO A 356 17.23 3.56 11.12
CA PRO A 356 17.57 2.18 10.84
C PRO A 356 17.05 1.78 9.45
N GLN A 357 17.85 1.02 8.70
CA GLN A 357 17.55 0.64 7.31
C GLN A 357 16.80 -0.69 7.26
N MET A 358 15.57 -0.66 6.76
CA MET A 358 14.70 -1.83 6.67
C MET A 358 14.79 -2.50 5.30
N HIS A 359 15.62 -3.53 5.18
CA HIS A 359 15.74 -4.32 3.95
C HIS A 359 14.89 -5.61 3.97
N SER A 360 14.38 -5.99 5.13
CA SER A 360 13.56 -7.18 5.33
C SER A 360 12.13 -6.98 4.79
N VAL A 361 11.50 -8.09 4.37
CA VAL A 361 10.07 -8.15 4.09
C VAL A 361 9.34 -8.58 5.36
N HIS A 362 8.31 -7.83 5.75
CA HIS A 362 7.46 -8.15 6.90
C HIS A 362 6.10 -8.68 6.44
N THR A 363 5.52 -9.57 7.23
CA THR A 363 4.14 -10.02 7.05
C THR A 363 3.20 -9.18 7.91
N ALA A 364 2.01 -8.92 7.38
CA ALA A 364 0.96 -8.20 8.08
C ALA A 364 -0.42 -8.71 7.65
N THR A 365 -1.42 -8.53 8.51
CA THR A 365 -2.81 -8.87 8.22
C THR A 365 -3.57 -7.60 7.87
N VAL A 366 -4.37 -7.61 6.80
CA VAL A 366 -5.19 -6.45 6.43
C VAL A 366 -6.30 -6.22 7.45
N THR A 367 -6.47 -4.98 7.88
CA THR A 367 -7.45 -4.57 8.91
C THR A 367 -8.41 -3.51 8.40
N GLY A 368 -9.52 -3.34 9.12
CA GLY A 368 -10.53 -2.32 8.87
C GLY A 368 -11.76 -2.52 9.76
N PRO A 369 -12.85 -1.77 9.52
CA PRO A 369 -14.05 -1.84 10.34
C PRO A 369 -14.70 -3.23 10.27
N LYS A 370 -15.23 -3.72 11.40
CA LYS A 370 -15.79 -5.08 11.55
C LYS A 370 -16.95 -5.41 10.60
N ASP A 371 -17.64 -4.40 10.07
CA ASP A 371 -18.79 -4.55 9.15
C ASP A 371 -18.40 -4.54 7.66
N LYS A 372 -17.09 -4.45 7.34
CA LYS A 372 -16.56 -4.39 5.97
C LYS A 372 -15.78 -5.66 5.62
N GLU A 373 -15.78 -6.02 4.34
CA GLU A 373 -14.82 -6.98 3.78
C GLU A 373 -13.65 -6.30 3.07
N ILE A 374 -13.88 -5.08 2.57
CA ILE A 374 -12.90 -4.28 1.82
C ILE A 374 -12.85 -2.90 2.47
N TYR A 375 -11.67 -2.48 2.89
CA TYR A 375 -11.43 -1.17 3.47
C TYR A 375 -10.19 -0.54 2.84
N ARG A 376 -10.43 0.47 1.99
CA ARG A 376 -9.42 1.18 1.23
C ARG A 376 -9.77 2.65 1.09
N ASP A 377 -8.76 3.49 0.87
CA ASP A 377 -8.97 4.89 0.53
C ASP A 377 -9.14 5.11 -1.00
N GLU A 378 -9.28 6.37 -1.42
CA GLU A 378 -9.47 6.76 -2.82
C GLU A 378 -8.29 6.35 -3.73
N MET A 379 -7.09 6.20 -3.16
CA MET A 379 -5.88 5.79 -3.88
C MET A 379 -5.70 4.25 -3.89
N GLY A 380 -6.62 3.50 -3.27
CA GLY A 380 -6.56 2.05 -3.17
C GLY A 380 -5.58 1.53 -2.12
N ARG A 381 -5.16 2.39 -1.18
CA ARG A 381 -4.32 2.02 -0.04
C ARG A 381 -5.13 1.27 1.01
N ILE A 382 -4.48 0.42 1.79
CA ILE A 382 -5.13 -0.38 2.82
C ILE A 382 -4.51 -0.11 4.20
N LYS A 383 -5.14 -0.61 5.26
CA LYS A 383 -4.56 -0.65 6.60
C LYS A 383 -4.20 -2.08 6.97
N VAL A 384 -3.16 -2.23 7.79
CA VAL A 384 -2.64 -3.55 8.17
C VAL A 384 -2.24 -3.56 9.64
N GLN A 385 -2.30 -4.73 10.27
CA GLN A 385 -1.61 -5.02 11.51
C GLN A 385 -0.37 -5.84 11.21
N PHE A 386 0.81 -5.31 11.53
CA PHE A 386 2.03 -6.10 11.49
C PHE A 386 1.99 -7.18 12.57
N HIS A 387 2.54 -8.36 12.28
CA HIS A 387 2.52 -9.46 13.26
C HIS A 387 3.42 -9.23 14.49
N TRP A 388 4.35 -8.29 14.40
CA TRP A 388 5.15 -7.84 15.54
C TRP A 388 4.51 -6.68 16.30
N ASP A 389 3.44 -6.06 15.78
CA ASP A 389 2.77 -4.94 16.44
C ASP A 389 1.84 -5.47 17.55
N GLN A 390 2.32 -5.33 18.79
CA GLN A 390 1.62 -5.76 20.00
C GLN A 390 0.59 -4.73 20.50
N GLN A 391 0.65 -3.47 20.06
CA GLN A 391 -0.25 -2.41 20.51
C GLN A 391 -1.48 -2.24 19.58
N GLY A 392 -1.41 -2.79 18.36
CA GLY A 392 -2.50 -2.80 17.40
C GLY A 392 -3.76 -3.52 17.90
N LYS A 393 -4.93 -3.02 17.47
CA LYS A 393 -6.26 -3.50 17.90
C LYS A 393 -7.01 -4.32 16.85
N GLU A 394 -6.34 -4.64 15.75
CA GLU A 394 -6.88 -5.33 14.57
C GLU A 394 -8.07 -4.58 13.94
N ASP A 395 -8.08 -3.25 14.05
CA ASP A 395 -9.14 -2.36 13.58
C ASP A 395 -8.63 -1.29 12.59
N GLU A 396 -9.53 -0.41 12.14
CA GLU A 396 -9.22 0.69 11.22
C GLU A 396 -8.27 1.76 11.76
N ASN A 397 -7.85 1.69 13.02
CA ASN A 397 -6.90 2.63 13.64
C ASN A 397 -5.49 2.02 13.80
N THR A 398 -5.31 0.77 13.39
CA THR A 398 -4.06 0.01 13.63
C THR A 398 -2.85 0.59 12.91
N SER A 399 -3.00 1.06 11.66
CA SER A 399 -1.92 1.64 10.88
C SER A 399 -2.35 2.84 10.05
N CYS A 400 -1.36 3.51 9.46
CA CYS A 400 -1.61 4.46 8.39
C CYS A 400 -2.11 3.74 7.13
N TRP A 401 -2.44 4.52 6.11
CA TRP A 401 -2.73 3.99 4.78
C TRP A 401 -1.45 3.56 4.08
N LEU A 402 -1.34 2.27 3.78
CA LEU A 402 -0.21 1.67 3.06
C LEU A 402 -0.51 1.59 1.57
N PRO A 403 0.37 2.10 0.70
CA PRO A 403 0.31 1.85 -0.74
C PRO A 403 0.32 0.34 -1.05
N VAL A 404 -0.43 -0.05 -2.07
CA VAL A 404 -0.47 -1.43 -2.57
C VAL A 404 0.10 -1.47 -3.97
N SER A 405 1.22 -2.19 -4.13
CA SER A 405 1.81 -2.48 -5.43
C SER A 405 0.80 -3.25 -6.30
N GLN A 406 0.64 -2.81 -7.54
CA GLN A 406 -0.26 -3.42 -8.52
C GLN A 406 0.55 -3.98 -9.68
N GLY A 407 0.09 -5.07 -10.30
CA GLY A 407 0.77 -5.67 -11.45
C GLY A 407 0.90 -4.72 -12.65
N LEU A 408 -0.03 -3.76 -12.78
CA LEU A 408 0.03 -2.66 -13.75
C LEU A 408 -0.75 -1.46 -13.20
N ALA A 409 -0.11 -0.30 -13.05
CA ALA A 409 -0.75 0.95 -12.66
C ALA A 409 -0.35 2.08 -13.63
N SER A 410 -1.33 2.71 -14.26
CA SER A 410 -1.13 3.81 -15.21
C SER A 410 -2.24 4.87 -15.07
N LYS A 411 -2.14 5.96 -15.83
CA LYS A 411 -3.06 7.11 -15.82
C LYS A 411 -4.48 6.72 -16.26
N GLY A 412 -5.26 6.15 -15.33
CA GLY A 412 -6.66 5.77 -15.52
C GLY A 412 -6.89 4.34 -16.03
N PHE A 413 -5.86 3.49 -16.13
CA PHE A 413 -5.98 2.09 -16.56
C PHE A 413 -4.93 1.19 -15.91
N GLY A 414 -5.21 -0.11 -15.81
CA GLY A 414 -4.29 -1.08 -15.22
C GLY A 414 -4.99 -2.29 -14.61
N MET A 415 -4.27 -3.01 -13.75
CA MET A 415 -4.78 -4.10 -12.94
C MET A 415 -4.98 -3.57 -11.51
N GLN A 416 -6.16 -3.81 -10.92
CA GLN A 416 -6.42 -3.39 -9.55
C GLN A 416 -7.00 -4.54 -8.73
N PHE A 417 -6.14 -5.17 -7.94
CA PHE A 417 -6.52 -6.18 -6.95
C PHE A 417 -6.16 -5.65 -5.56
N VAL A 418 -7.18 -5.34 -4.77
CA VAL A 418 -7.00 -4.83 -3.41
C VAL A 418 -7.20 -5.97 -2.42
N PRO A 419 -6.19 -6.29 -1.59
CA PRO A 419 -6.35 -7.25 -0.51
C PRO A 419 -7.52 -6.88 0.41
N ARG A 420 -8.25 -7.90 0.86
CA ARG A 420 -9.44 -7.77 1.72
C ARG A 420 -9.05 -7.86 3.19
N ILE A 421 -9.92 -7.38 4.08
CA ILE A 421 -9.72 -7.53 5.53
C ILE A 421 -9.55 -9.02 5.86
N GLY A 422 -8.49 -9.35 6.61
CA GLY A 422 -8.09 -10.71 6.95
C GLY A 422 -7.10 -11.37 5.97
N ASP A 423 -6.84 -10.76 4.81
CA ASP A 423 -5.79 -11.25 3.91
C ASP A 423 -4.41 -11.01 4.54
N GLU A 424 -3.45 -11.90 4.27
CA GLU A 424 -2.06 -11.73 4.68
C GLU A 424 -1.25 -11.13 3.54
N VAL A 425 -0.51 -10.07 3.84
CA VAL A 425 0.25 -9.28 2.88
C VAL A 425 1.73 -9.20 3.25
N LEU A 426 2.55 -9.02 2.22
CA LEU A 426 3.98 -8.74 2.33
C LEU A 426 4.20 -7.23 2.27
N VAL A 427 4.94 -6.70 3.24
CA VAL A 427 5.25 -5.28 3.38
C VAL A 427 6.75 -5.07 3.27
N GLN A 428 7.15 -4.13 2.42
CA GLN A 428 8.51 -3.62 2.29
C GLN A 428 8.53 -2.12 2.60
N TYR A 429 9.71 -1.50 2.59
CA TYR A 429 9.91 -0.10 2.97
C TYR A 429 10.61 0.65 1.83
N ILE A 430 10.00 1.75 1.36
CA ILE A 430 10.57 2.60 0.30
C ILE A 430 11.89 3.21 0.82
N ASP A 431 12.96 3.10 0.03
CA ASP A 431 14.32 3.51 0.40
C ASP A 431 14.82 2.94 1.75
N GLY A 432 14.26 1.81 2.19
CA GLY A 432 14.57 1.21 3.50
C GLY A 432 14.07 2.05 4.69
N ASN A 433 13.23 3.06 4.46
CA ASN A 433 12.76 3.98 5.49
C ASN A 433 11.62 3.33 6.30
N PRO A 434 11.79 3.09 7.61
CA PRO A 434 10.78 2.41 8.44
C PRO A 434 9.43 3.16 8.47
N ASP A 435 9.45 4.45 8.17
CA ASP A 435 8.26 5.31 8.14
C ASP A 435 7.50 5.26 6.80
N GLN A 436 8.00 4.53 5.79
CA GLN A 436 7.39 4.41 4.45
C GLN A 436 7.08 2.96 4.04
N PRO A 437 6.17 2.27 4.75
CA PRO A 437 5.76 0.91 4.39
C PRO A 437 4.93 0.87 3.10
N ILE A 438 5.15 -0.16 2.28
CA ILE A 438 4.43 -0.46 1.04
C ILE A 438 4.10 -1.96 0.97
N VAL A 439 2.86 -2.29 0.61
CA VAL A 439 2.46 -3.67 0.33
C VAL A 439 2.97 -4.08 -1.05
N VAL A 440 3.81 -5.11 -1.11
CA VAL A 440 4.45 -5.59 -2.35
C VAL A 440 3.83 -6.89 -2.88
N GLY A 441 2.97 -7.53 -2.10
CA GLY A 441 2.27 -8.74 -2.52
C GLY A 441 1.40 -9.34 -1.42
N SER A 442 0.83 -10.50 -1.71
CA SER A 442 0.00 -11.28 -0.79
C SER A 442 0.43 -12.73 -0.81
N ILE A 443 0.18 -13.45 0.29
CA ILE A 443 0.51 -14.87 0.39
C ILE A 443 -0.69 -15.69 0.84
N TYR A 444 -0.74 -16.94 0.37
CA TYR A 444 -1.68 -17.92 0.87
C TYR A 444 -1.17 -18.52 2.18
N ASN A 445 -2.09 -18.83 3.08
CA ASN A 445 -1.83 -19.42 4.38
C ASN A 445 -2.97 -20.38 4.77
N LYS A 446 -2.99 -20.86 6.02
CA LYS A 446 -4.04 -21.79 6.49
C LYS A 446 -5.45 -21.19 6.48
N ALA A 447 -5.59 -19.89 6.73
CA ALA A 447 -6.86 -19.17 6.68
C ALA A 447 -7.23 -18.77 5.23
N ASN A 448 -6.23 -18.39 4.43
CA ASN A 448 -6.33 -17.97 3.04
C ASN A 448 -5.74 -19.05 2.14
N THR A 449 -6.49 -20.13 1.90
CA THR A 449 -6.01 -21.27 1.10
C THR A 449 -5.92 -20.93 -0.39
N THR A 450 -5.06 -21.64 -1.12
CA THR A 450 -4.97 -21.52 -2.58
C THR A 450 -6.33 -21.83 -3.25
N PRO A 451 -6.67 -21.15 -4.37
CA PRO A 451 -7.94 -21.37 -5.06
C PRO A 451 -8.01 -22.70 -5.81
N TYR A 452 -6.86 -23.31 -6.12
CA TYR A 452 -6.75 -24.54 -6.90
C TYR A 452 -5.98 -25.61 -6.11
N SER A 453 -6.49 -26.85 -6.16
CA SER A 453 -5.87 -28.02 -5.53
C SER A 453 -5.01 -28.83 -6.50
N SER A 454 -5.25 -28.72 -7.81
CA SER A 454 -4.41 -29.34 -8.83
C SER A 454 -3.17 -28.49 -9.11
N ALA A 455 -1.99 -29.13 -9.18
CA ALA A 455 -0.74 -28.45 -9.50
C ALA A 455 -0.65 -27.96 -10.96
N SER A 456 -1.50 -28.49 -11.84
CA SER A 456 -1.61 -28.09 -13.25
C SER A 456 -2.61 -26.97 -13.51
N GLN A 457 -3.20 -26.40 -12.45
CA GLN A 457 -4.18 -25.32 -12.55
C GLN A 457 -3.59 -23.98 -12.15
N SER A 458 -3.89 -22.95 -12.95
CA SER A 458 -3.53 -21.56 -12.67
C SER A 458 -4.63 -20.61 -13.14
N GLY A 459 -4.63 -19.36 -12.66
CA GLY A 459 -5.61 -18.37 -13.12
C GLY A 459 -6.00 -17.33 -12.08
N ILE A 460 -7.07 -16.59 -12.37
CA ILE A 460 -7.63 -15.52 -11.54
C ILE A 460 -9.02 -15.95 -11.08
N LYS A 461 -9.18 -16.11 -9.77
CA LYS A 461 -10.47 -16.40 -9.13
C LYS A 461 -10.83 -15.28 -8.17
N THR A 462 -12.02 -14.72 -8.35
CA THR A 462 -12.57 -13.67 -7.50
C THR A 462 -13.66 -14.24 -6.59
N ARG A 463 -14.06 -13.48 -5.56
CA ARG A 463 -15.16 -13.83 -4.66
C ARG A 463 -16.21 -12.72 -4.65
N THR A 464 -17.47 -13.07 -4.79
CA THR A 464 -18.59 -12.12 -4.65
C THR A 464 -18.48 -11.37 -3.33
N THR A 465 -18.77 -10.07 -3.37
CA THR A 465 -18.74 -9.19 -2.21
C THR A 465 -19.98 -8.29 -2.20
N PRO A 466 -20.59 -8.02 -1.03
CA PRO A 466 -20.27 -8.64 0.27
C PRO A 466 -20.86 -10.06 0.41
N LYS A 467 -20.36 -10.83 1.38
CA LYS A 467 -20.88 -12.12 1.86
C LYS A 467 -20.91 -13.26 0.83
N GLY A 468 -20.06 -13.23 -0.19
CA GLY A 468 -19.92 -14.35 -1.13
C GLY A 468 -19.24 -15.56 -0.50
N SER A 469 -19.76 -16.75 -0.76
CA SER A 469 -19.09 -18.01 -0.40
C SER A 469 -17.88 -18.29 -1.31
N SER A 470 -17.05 -19.27 -0.97
CA SER A 470 -15.91 -19.70 -1.80
C SER A 470 -16.27 -20.22 -3.19
N LYS A 471 -17.56 -20.49 -3.43
CA LYS A 471 -18.10 -20.95 -4.72
C LYS A 471 -18.67 -19.83 -5.59
N GLN A 472 -18.83 -18.62 -5.05
CA GLN A 472 -19.48 -17.50 -5.73
C GLN A 472 -18.44 -16.47 -6.14
N GLY A 473 -18.31 -16.24 -7.43
CA GLY A 473 -17.37 -15.27 -7.98
C GLY A 473 -16.96 -15.61 -9.41
N ASN A 474 -16.26 -14.68 -10.06
CA ASN A 474 -15.80 -14.85 -11.44
C ASN A 474 -14.47 -15.61 -11.48
N GLU A 475 -14.24 -16.39 -12.54
CA GLU A 475 -13.05 -17.22 -12.69
C GLU A 475 -12.55 -17.22 -14.14
N LEU A 476 -11.26 -16.98 -14.31
CA LEU A 476 -10.48 -17.34 -15.50
C LEU A 476 -9.44 -18.37 -15.05
N ARG A 477 -9.60 -19.62 -15.45
CA ARG A 477 -8.72 -20.73 -15.08
C ARG A 477 -8.14 -21.41 -16.32
N PHE A 478 -6.87 -21.77 -16.22
CA PHE A 478 -6.12 -22.59 -17.17
C PHE A 478 -5.84 -23.95 -16.52
N GLU A 479 -6.10 -25.03 -17.27
CA GLU A 479 -5.71 -26.40 -16.94
C GLU A 479 -4.68 -26.86 -17.98
N ASP A 480 -3.48 -27.19 -17.50
CA ASP A 480 -2.35 -27.58 -18.34
C ASP A 480 -2.02 -29.08 -18.22
N GLN A 481 -2.88 -29.88 -17.57
CA GLN A 481 -2.72 -31.33 -17.57
C GLN A 481 -2.87 -31.87 -18.99
N LYS A 482 -1.81 -32.54 -19.46
CA LYS A 482 -1.76 -33.14 -20.80
C LYS A 482 -3.01 -33.98 -21.11
N ASP A 483 -3.54 -33.78 -22.31
CA ASP A 483 -4.73 -34.43 -22.87
C ASP A 483 -6.04 -34.13 -22.11
N LYS A 484 -6.03 -33.14 -21.21
CA LYS A 484 -7.16 -32.63 -20.41
C LYS A 484 -7.18 -31.11 -20.34
N GLU A 485 -6.42 -30.45 -21.21
CA GLU A 485 -6.22 -29.02 -21.21
C GLU A 485 -7.54 -28.30 -21.48
N HIS A 486 -7.81 -27.24 -20.71
CA HIS A 486 -8.95 -26.38 -20.98
C HIS A 486 -8.73 -24.98 -20.41
N VAL A 487 -9.38 -24.00 -21.05
CA VAL A 487 -9.58 -22.68 -20.49
C VAL A 487 -11.01 -22.62 -19.98
N PHE A 488 -11.19 -22.24 -18.72
CA PHE A 488 -12.49 -22.08 -18.09
C PHE A 488 -12.72 -20.59 -17.81
N LEU A 489 -13.81 -20.06 -18.35
CA LEU A 489 -14.26 -18.70 -18.11
C LEU A 489 -15.67 -18.76 -17.50
N HIS A 490 -15.81 -18.25 -16.28
CA HIS A 490 -17.07 -18.25 -15.54
C HIS A 490 -17.41 -16.84 -15.06
N ALA A 491 -18.64 -16.43 -15.34
CA ALA A 491 -19.23 -15.21 -14.82
C ALA A 491 -20.29 -15.59 -13.78
N GLU A 492 -20.23 -14.98 -12.60
CA GLU A 492 -21.21 -15.26 -11.53
C GLU A 492 -22.62 -14.77 -11.88
N LYS A 493 -22.73 -13.76 -12.76
CA LYS A 493 -24.01 -13.17 -13.16
C LYS A 493 -24.07 -12.82 -14.65
N ASP A 494 -23.57 -11.64 -15.02
CA ASP A 494 -23.66 -11.12 -16.38
C ASP A 494 -22.29 -11.27 -17.07
N PHE A 495 -22.26 -11.82 -18.29
CA PHE A 495 -21.07 -11.86 -19.14
C PHE A 495 -21.30 -10.96 -20.35
N LEU A 496 -20.62 -9.81 -20.37
CA LEU A 496 -20.73 -8.82 -21.44
C LEU A 496 -19.47 -8.87 -22.30
N LEU A 497 -19.66 -9.01 -23.62
CA LEU A 497 -18.59 -9.02 -24.61
C LEU A 497 -18.90 -8.00 -25.70
N ASP A 498 -18.00 -7.03 -25.88
CA ASP A 498 -18.12 -5.98 -26.88
C ASP A 498 -16.81 -5.90 -27.70
N ALA A 499 -16.93 -5.91 -29.02
CA ALA A 499 -15.81 -5.91 -29.95
C ALA A 499 -16.07 -4.87 -31.06
N ASN A 500 -15.18 -3.88 -31.16
CA ASN A 500 -15.34 -2.76 -32.10
C ASN A 500 -15.10 -3.11 -33.57
N ASN A 501 -14.54 -4.29 -33.85
CA ASN A 501 -14.24 -4.74 -35.20
C ASN A 501 -14.60 -6.23 -35.33
N ASP A 502 -13.64 -7.10 -35.65
CA ASP A 502 -13.92 -8.50 -35.93
C ASP A 502 -13.83 -9.38 -34.69
N TRP A 503 -14.86 -10.20 -34.46
CA TRP A 503 -14.81 -11.35 -33.55
C TRP A 503 -14.76 -12.64 -34.38
N ILE A 504 -13.63 -13.34 -34.32
CA ILE A 504 -13.38 -14.55 -35.11
C ILE A 504 -13.24 -15.75 -34.18
N THR A 505 -13.94 -16.84 -34.47
CA THR A 505 -13.85 -18.09 -33.71
C THR A 505 -13.63 -19.27 -34.65
N THR A 506 -12.69 -20.15 -34.31
CA THR A 506 -12.44 -21.41 -35.03
C THR A 506 -12.45 -22.56 -34.04
N ILE A 507 -13.39 -23.51 -34.22
CA ILE A 507 -13.51 -24.70 -33.37
C ILE A 507 -13.24 -25.93 -34.23
N LYS A 508 -12.16 -26.66 -33.91
CA LYS A 508 -11.81 -27.92 -34.61
C LYS A 508 -12.66 -29.10 -34.16
N GLY A 509 -13.09 -29.08 -32.90
CA GLY A 509 -13.92 -30.10 -32.30
C GLY A 509 -15.40 -29.74 -32.39
N LYS A 510 -16.11 -29.85 -31.26
CA LYS A 510 -17.53 -29.56 -31.14
C LYS A 510 -17.76 -28.22 -30.44
N GLN A 511 -18.67 -27.42 -30.96
CA GLN A 511 -19.26 -26.29 -30.23
C GLN A 511 -20.66 -26.69 -29.73
N THR A 512 -21.01 -26.31 -28.51
CA THR A 512 -22.36 -26.48 -27.97
C THR A 512 -22.75 -25.22 -27.24
N THR A 513 -23.90 -24.66 -27.58
CA THR A 513 -24.46 -23.48 -26.95
C THR A 513 -25.86 -23.83 -26.45
N THR A 514 -26.09 -23.66 -25.16
CA THR A 514 -27.40 -23.87 -24.53
C THR A 514 -27.87 -22.56 -23.95
N ILE A 515 -29.06 -22.13 -24.35
CA ILE A 515 -29.69 -20.89 -23.89
C ILE A 515 -31.03 -21.30 -23.31
N GLU A 516 -31.19 -21.13 -22.00
CA GLU A 516 -32.40 -21.59 -21.29
C GLU A 516 -33.60 -20.66 -21.49
N LYS A 517 -33.34 -19.42 -21.91
CA LYS A 517 -34.35 -18.39 -22.15
C LYS A 517 -34.28 -17.94 -23.60
N THR A 518 -33.99 -16.66 -23.83
CA THR A 518 -34.05 -16.02 -25.14
C THR A 518 -32.67 -15.91 -25.76
N SER A 519 -32.59 -16.17 -27.08
CA SER A 519 -31.42 -15.90 -27.91
C SER A 519 -31.82 -14.93 -29.02
N ASP A 520 -31.31 -13.70 -28.97
CA ASP A 520 -31.53 -12.70 -30.01
C ASP A 520 -30.28 -12.57 -30.89
N LEU A 521 -30.44 -12.74 -32.20
CA LEU A 521 -29.38 -12.56 -33.19
C LEU A 521 -29.79 -11.51 -34.22
N LEU A 522 -29.18 -10.33 -34.12
CA LEU A 522 -29.36 -9.25 -35.10
C LEU A 522 -28.10 -9.11 -35.95
N VAL A 523 -28.26 -9.29 -37.26
CA VAL A 523 -27.19 -9.07 -38.25
C VAL A 523 -27.68 -8.04 -39.25
N LYS A 524 -27.00 -6.89 -39.33
CA LYS A 524 -27.45 -5.75 -40.14
C LYS A 524 -27.21 -5.92 -41.64
N GLU A 525 -26.16 -6.65 -42.01
CA GLU A 525 -25.80 -6.88 -43.41
C GLU A 525 -26.16 -8.30 -43.84
N ALA A 526 -25.23 -9.25 -43.66
CA ALA A 526 -25.39 -10.61 -44.16
C ALA A 526 -25.18 -11.65 -43.07
N LEU A 527 -26.12 -12.59 -42.97
CA LEU A 527 -25.97 -13.82 -42.18
C LEU A 527 -25.86 -15.01 -43.14
N SER A 528 -24.80 -15.81 -43.03
CA SER A 528 -24.61 -17.03 -43.81
C SER A 528 -24.45 -18.25 -42.90
N LEU A 529 -25.28 -19.27 -43.11
CA LEU A 529 -25.16 -20.58 -42.48
C LEU A 529 -24.84 -21.63 -43.55
N LYS A 530 -23.73 -22.34 -43.40
CA LYS A 530 -23.27 -23.37 -44.34
C LYS A 530 -22.88 -24.63 -43.57
N SER A 531 -23.33 -25.79 -44.04
CA SER A 531 -22.97 -27.12 -43.53
C SER A 531 -22.79 -28.05 -44.71
N GLU A 532 -21.76 -28.89 -44.69
CA GLU A 532 -21.55 -29.92 -45.72
C GLU A 532 -22.46 -31.13 -45.52
N LYS A 533 -23.09 -31.26 -44.35
CA LYS A 533 -23.99 -32.36 -44.01
C LYS A 533 -25.37 -31.80 -43.67
N THR A 534 -25.76 -31.88 -42.41
CA THR A 534 -27.12 -31.56 -41.98
C THR A 534 -27.18 -30.17 -41.35
N ILE A 535 -28.26 -29.45 -41.63
CA ILE A 535 -28.75 -28.31 -40.84
C ILE A 535 -30.14 -28.73 -40.36
N GLU A 536 -30.34 -28.76 -39.05
CA GLU A 536 -31.63 -29.08 -38.43
C GLU A 536 -32.12 -27.86 -37.67
N ILE A 537 -33.37 -27.46 -37.92
CA ILE A 537 -34.00 -26.38 -37.17
C ILE A 537 -35.43 -26.78 -36.82
N SER A 538 -35.75 -26.73 -35.54
CA SER A 538 -37.01 -27.20 -34.99
C SER A 538 -37.52 -26.26 -33.92
N SER A 539 -38.81 -25.93 -33.95
CA SER A 539 -39.53 -25.23 -32.89
C SER A 539 -40.72 -26.07 -32.45
N LYS A 540 -41.02 -26.07 -31.14
CA LYS A 540 -42.22 -26.75 -30.61
C LYS A 540 -43.49 -25.93 -30.83
N ASP A 541 -43.34 -24.62 -30.97
CA ASP A 541 -44.43 -23.69 -31.21
C ASP A 541 -44.24 -23.12 -32.62
N ASN A 542 -44.21 -21.80 -32.78
CA ASN A 542 -44.12 -21.18 -34.09
C ASN A 542 -42.70 -21.18 -34.66
N TRP A 543 -42.63 -21.32 -35.98
CA TRP A 543 -41.48 -21.02 -36.82
C TRP A 543 -41.93 -20.04 -37.91
N SER A 544 -41.27 -18.90 -38.03
CA SER A 544 -41.60 -17.87 -39.01
C SER A 544 -40.34 -17.39 -39.73
N SER A 545 -40.45 -17.20 -41.05
CA SER A 545 -39.43 -16.58 -41.87
C SER A 545 -40.11 -15.57 -42.81
N SER A 546 -39.55 -14.37 -42.93
CA SER A 546 -40.06 -13.31 -43.79
C SER A 546 -38.91 -12.60 -44.51
N SER A 547 -39.20 -12.05 -45.68
CA SER A 547 -38.28 -11.24 -46.49
C SER A 547 -39.09 -10.22 -47.26
N ASP A 548 -38.67 -8.96 -47.27
CA ASP A 548 -39.31 -7.89 -48.05
C ASP A 548 -39.09 -8.05 -49.56
N LYS A 549 -38.17 -8.94 -49.95
CA LYS A 549 -37.83 -9.22 -51.35
C LYS A 549 -38.11 -10.68 -51.70
N GLU A 550 -37.09 -11.53 -51.62
CA GLU A 550 -37.16 -12.91 -52.08
C GLU A 550 -36.88 -13.88 -50.92
N VAL A 551 -37.63 -14.98 -50.88
CA VAL A 551 -37.27 -16.20 -50.17
C VAL A 551 -37.02 -17.28 -51.22
N LYS A 552 -35.77 -17.73 -51.36
CA LYS A 552 -35.37 -18.74 -52.34
C LYS A 552 -35.01 -20.05 -51.67
N LEU A 553 -35.78 -21.10 -51.96
CA LEU A 553 -35.52 -22.47 -51.52
C LEU A 553 -35.12 -23.32 -52.72
N ASN A 554 -33.93 -23.94 -52.67
CA ASN A 554 -33.43 -24.81 -53.73
C ASN A 554 -32.95 -26.13 -53.11
N ALA A 555 -33.47 -27.24 -53.61
CA ALA A 555 -33.03 -28.58 -53.25
C ALA A 555 -32.58 -29.33 -54.52
N GLY A 556 -31.40 -29.95 -54.47
CA GLY A 556 -30.85 -30.73 -55.59
C GLY A 556 -31.57 -32.06 -55.84
N SER A 557 -32.40 -32.51 -54.89
CA SER A 557 -33.21 -33.73 -55.01
C SER A 557 -34.66 -33.46 -54.64
N ASN A 558 -35.02 -33.59 -53.37
CA ASN A 558 -36.41 -33.52 -52.92
C ASN A 558 -36.65 -32.30 -52.02
N MET A 559 -37.86 -31.76 -52.10
CA MET A 559 -38.40 -30.76 -51.17
C MET A 559 -39.76 -31.29 -50.70
N SER A 560 -39.93 -31.50 -49.39
CA SER A 560 -41.18 -31.96 -48.78
C SER A 560 -41.81 -30.84 -47.95
N LEU A 561 -43.12 -30.64 -48.06
CA LEU A 561 -43.90 -29.74 -47.23
C LEU A 561 -45.04 -30.55 -46.60
N GLU A 562 -44.98 -30.74 -45.29
CA GLU A 562 -45.93 -31.57 -44.55
C GLU A 562 -46.60 -30.77 -43.45
N ALA A 563 -47.94 -30.75 -43.44
CA ALA A 563 -48.74 -30.13 -42.40
C ALA A 563 -49.95 -31.02 -42.08
N LYS A 564 -50.31 -31.12 -40.80
CA LYS A 564 -51.45 -31.95 -40.37
C LYS A 564 -52.82 -31.32 -40.70
N SER A 565 -52.88 -29.98 -40.75
CA SER A 565 -54.13 -29.25 -40.94
C SER A 565 -54.24 -28.68 -42.35
N SER A 566 -53.37 -27.74 -42.73
CA SER A 566 -53.43 -27.09 -44.03
C SER A 566 -52.07 -26.53 -44.46
N VAL A 567 -51.92 -26.35 -45.77
CA VAL A 567 -50.84 -25.57 -46.39
C VAL A 567 -51.51 -24.45 -47.20
N THR A 568 -51.13 -23.20 -46.93
CA THR A 568 -51.69 -22.01 -47.62
C THR A 568 -50.61 -21.36 -48.48
N VAL A 569 -50.94 -21.07 -49.73
CA VAL A 569 -50.11 -20.28 -50.65
C VAL A 569 -50.98 -19.15 -51.18
N ASP A 570 -50.70 -17.93 -50.73
CA ASP A 570 -51.46 -16.73 -51.11
C ASP A 570 -50.51 -15.73 -51.78
N GLY A 571 -50.77 -15.45 -53.04
CA GLY A 571 -49.96 -14.57 -53.87
C GLY A 571 -50.75 -14.11 -55.09
N SER A 572 -50.41 -12.95 -55.63
CA SER A 572 -51.07 -12.39 -56.83
C SER A 572 -50.94 -13.31 -58.06
N SER A 573 -49.88 -14.13 -58.11
CA SER A 573 -49.68 -15.20 -59.10
C SER A 573 -49.02 -16.41 -58.45
N ILE A 574 -49.50 -17.60 -58.80
CA ILE A 574 -48.91 -18.88 -58.38
C ILE A 574 -48.59 -19.66 -59.65
N ALA A 575 -47.30 -19.96 -59.87
CA ALA A 575 -46.83 -20.76 -60.99
C ALA A 575 -46.25 -22.08 -60.48
N ILE A 576 -46.83 -23.20 -60.94
CA ILE A 576 -46.34 -24.56 -60.65
C ILE A 576 -45.92 -25.17 -61.99
N THR A 577 -44.67 -25.65 -62.08
CA THR A 577 -44.14 -26.25 -63.30
C THR A 577 -43.45 -27.57 -62.97
N GLY A 578 -43.92 -28.66 -63.57
CA GLY A 578 -43.26 -29.97 -63.53
C GLY A 578 -42.70 -30.33 -64.90
N LYS A 579 -41.48 -30.88 -64.96
CA LYS A 579 -40.88 -31.33 -66.24
C LYS A 579 -41.59 -32.55 -66.82
N SER A 580 -42.13 -33.42 -65.97
CA SER A 580 -42.80 -34.67 -66.36
C SER A 580 -44.31 -34.60 -66.15
N LYS A 581 -44.74 -34.30 -64.92
CA LYS A 581 -46.14 -34.15 -64.55
C LYS A 581 -46.33 -33.24 -63.34
N ILE A 582 -47.55 -32.71 -63.20
CA ILE A 582 -48.11 -32.12 -61.98
C ILE A 582 -49.31 -32.98 -61.59
N GLU A 583 -49.40 -33.38 -60.32
CA GLU A 583 -50.45 -34.26 -59.82
C GLU A 583 -51.09 -33.67 -58.57
N LEU A 584 -52.40 -33.43 -58.60
CA LEU A 584 -53.21 -33.01 -57.46
C LEU A 584 -54.12 -34.18 -57.09
N LYS A 585 -53.97 -34.72 -55.87
CA LYS A 585 -54.70 -35.93 -55.45
C LYS A 585 -55.32 -35.75 -54.06
N VAL A 586 -56.58 -36.13 -53.93
CA VAL A 586 -57.31 -36.21 -52.65
C VAL A 586 -58.07 -37.53 -52.63
N GLY A 587 -57.61 -38.51 -51.84
CA GLY A 587 -58.21 -39.84 -51.79
C GLY A 587 -58.29 -40.49 -53.18
N ALA A 588 -59.52 -40.77 -53.64
CA ALA A 588 -59.82 -41.35 -54.95
C ALA A 588 -59.88 -40.34 -56.11
N SER A 589 -59.87 -39.03 -55.82
CA SER A 589 -59.95 -37.97 -56.84
C SER A 589 -58.56 -37.48 -57.23
N LYS A 590 -58.34 -37.25 -58.53
CA LYS A 590 -57.04 -36.89 -59.11
C LYS A 590 -57.19 -35.92 -60.28
N ILE A 591 -56.35 -34.90 -60.32
CA ILE A 591 -56.06 -34.08 -61.51
C ILE A 591 -54.59 -34.29 -61.86
N GLU A 592 -54.32 -34.74 -63.08
CA GLU A 592 -52.97 -34.92 -63.61
C GLU A 592 -52.77 -34.00 -64.82
N ILE A 593 -51.67 -33.25 -64.82
CA ILE A 593 -51.21 -32.42 -65.94
C ILE A 593 -49.88 -32.99 -66.39
N SER A 594 -49.76 -33.37 -67.66
CA SER A 594 -48.52 -33.87 -68.25
C SER A 594 -48.36 -33.35 -69.67
N ALA A 595 -47.25 -33.69 -70.33
CA ALA A 595 -47.02 -33.31 -71.73
C ALA A 595 -48.10 -33.86 -72.69
N SER A 596 -48.83 -34.92 -72.32
CA SER A 596 -49.91 -35.48 -73.14
C SER A 596 -51.26 -34.78 -72.94
N GLY A 597 -51.42 -33.94 -71.91
CA GLY A 597 -52.66 -33.20 -71.63
C GLY A 597 -53.06 -33.16 -70.15
N ILE A 598 -54.33 -32.80 -69.91
CA ILE A 598 -54.93 -32.73 -68.56
C ILE A 598 -55.93 -33.89 -68.41
N LYS A 599 -55.71 -34.77 -67.41
CA LYS A 599 -56.62 -35.86 -67.05
C LYS A 599 -57.28 -35.56 -65.70
N ILE A 600 -58.61 -35.64 -65.66
CA ILE A 600 -59.41 -35.51 -64.44
C ILE A 600 -60.07 -36.87 -64.19
N ASP A 601 -59.75 -37.50 -63.06
CA ASP A 601 -60.26 -38.81 -62.65
C ASP A 601 -60.84 -38.68 -61.25
N ALA A 602 -62.17 -38.71 -61.13
CA ALA A 602 -62.86 -38.53 -59.86
C ALA A 602 -64.23 -39.23 -59.90
N PRO A 603 -64.77 -39.68 -58.73
CA PRO A 603 -66.11 -40.25 -58.65
C PRO A 603 -67.21 -39.29 -59.17
N GLN A 604 -67.00 -37.99 -59.01
CA GLN A 604 -67.88 -36.94 -59.50
C GLN A 604 -67.07 -35.75 -59.99
N VAL A 605 -67.39 -35.27 -61.19
CA VAL A 605 -66.87 -34.01 -61.75
C VAL A 605 -68.06 -33.11 -62.08
N SER A 606 -68.12 -31.93 -61.46
CA SER A 606 -69.14 -30.91 -61.72
C SER A 606 -68.50 -29.67 -62.35
N ILE A 607 -68.99 -29.25 -63.53
CA ILE A 607 -68.55 -28.04 -64.22
C ILE A 607 -69.73 -27.06 -64.29
N THR A 608 -69.59 -25.86 -63.73
CA THR A 608 -70.65 -24.84 -63.70
C THR A 608 -70.11 -23.49 -64.16
N GLY A 609 -70.66 -22.96 -65.27
CA GLY A 609 -70.32 -21.63 -65.79
C GLY A 609 -71.44 -20.62 -65.53
N LYS A 610 -71.15 -19.49 -64.89
CA LYS A 610 -72.15 -18.43 -64.62
C LYS A 610 -72.50 -17.57 -65.83
N ALA A 611 -71.58 -17.42 -66.79
CA ALA A 611 -71.78 -16.66 -68.02
C ALA A 611 -71.67 -17.53 -69.28
N LYS A 612 -70.55 -18.27 -69.40
CA LYS A 612 -70.28 -19.18 -70.51
C LYS A 612 -69.40 -20.32 -70.01
N ALA A 613 -69.74 -21.55 -70.37
CA ALA A 613 -68.83 -22.68 -70.35
C ALA A 613 -68.65 -23.12 -71.80
N GLU A 614 -67.41 -23.25 -72.27
CA GLU A 614 -67.11 -23.55 -73.67
C GLU A 614 -66.08 -24.69 -73.73
N MET A 615 -66.40 -25.73 -74.50
CA MET A 615 -65.46 -26.80 -74.83
C MET A 615 -65.20 -26.74 -76.34
N LYS A 616 -63.96 -26.46 -76.71
CA LYS A 616 -63.49 -26.40 -78.10
C LYS A 616 -62.29 -27.31 -78.26
N ALA A 617 -62.39 -28.27 -79.17
CA ALA A 617 -61.30 -29.15 -79.55
C ALA A 617 -61.51 -29.60 -81.00
N ALA A 618 -60.46 -30.11 -81.64
CA ALA A 618 -60.59 -30.76 -82.96
C ALA A 618 -61.54 -31.97 -82.90
N MET A 619 -61.60 -32.64 -81.76
CA MET A 619 -62.52 -33.72 -81.47
C MET A 619 -63.04 -33.57 -80.04
N VAL A 620 -64.37 -33.59 -79.86
CA VAL A 620 -65.02 -33.64 -78.55
C VAL A 620 -65.89 -34.90 -78.52
N THR A 621 -65.63 -35.76 -77.54
CA THR A 621 -66.44 -36.95 -77.28
C THR A 621 -67.11 -36.82 -75.93
N VAL A 622 -68.44 -36.96 -75.91
CA VAL A 622 -69.24 -36.98 -74.67
C VAL A 622 -69.94 -38.33 -74.61
N GLU A 623 -69.58 -39.15 -73.62
CA GLU A 623 -70.11 -40.50 -73.44
C GLU A 623 -70.61 -40.66 -72.00
N GLY A 624 -71.88 -41.04 -71.85
CA GLY A 624 -72.47 -41.37 -70.56
C GLY A 624 -73.05 -42.78 -70.62
N GLN A 625 -72.45 -43.74 -69.91
CA GLN A 625 -72.90 -45.14 -69.93
C GLN A 625 -74.33 -45.33 -69.39
N GLY A 626 -74.71 -44.53 -68.38
CA GLY A 626 -76.07 -44.54 -67.82
C GLY A 626 -77.00 -43.54 -68.52
N LYS A 627 -76.63 -42.25 -68.54
CA LYS A 627 -77.41 -41.17 -69.13
C LYS A 627 -76.51 -39.97 -69.44
N ALA A 628 -76.72 -39.33 -70.58
CA ALA A 628 -76.17 -38.01 -70.89
C ALA A 628 -77.33 -37.04 -71.16
N ASP A 629 -77.57 -36.10 -70.25
CA ASP A 629 -78.59 -35.06 -70.41
C ASP A 629 -77.94 -33.76 -70.88
N ILE A 630 -78.40 -33.23 -72.01
CA ILE A 630 -78.09 -31.86 -72.46
C ILE A 630 -79.38 -31.05 -72.34
N LYS A 631 -79.42 -30.11 -71.39
CA LYS A 631 -80.58 -29.25 -71.15
C LYS A 631 -80.18 -27.79 -71.26
N ALA A 632 -80.82 -27.05 -72.17
CA ALA A 632 -80.68 -25.61 -72.32
C ALA A 632 -81.97 -25.01 -72.88
N ALA A 633 -82.17 -23.70 -72.71
CA ALA A 633 -83.28 -22.98 -73.35
C ALA A 633 -83.20 -23.03 -74.88
N MET A 634 -81.97 -23.07 -75.41
CA MET A 634 -81.67 -23.34 -76.80
C MET A 634 -80.44 -24.22 -76.88
N VAL A 635 -80.55 -25.34 -77.60
CA VAL A 635 -79.41 -26.19 -77.95
C VAL A 635 -79.24 -26.09 -79.46
N THR A 636 -78.09 -25.62 -79.91
CA THR A 636 -77.74 -25.58 -81.34
C THR A 636 -76.64 -26.60 -81.60
N LEU A 637 -76.95 -27.61 -82.41
CA LEU A 637 -75.97 -28.56 -82.94
C LEU A 637 -75.78 -28.24 -84.41
N ASN A 638 -74.57 -27.83 -84.80
CA ASN A 638 -74.26 -27.46 -86.17
C ASN A 638 -72.93 -28.09 -86.60
N GLY A 639 -73.01 -29.20 -87.33
CA GLY A 639 -71.89 -29.82 -88.02
C GLY A 639 -71.74 -29.25 -89.42
N SER A 640 -70.58 -28.68 -89.72
CA SER A 640 -70.29 -28.06 -91.03
C SER A 640 -70.29 -29.05 -92.21
N ALA A 641 -69.99 -30.33 -91.96
CA ALA A 641 -70.07 -31.39 -92.96
C ALA A 641 -71.31 -32.27 -92.78
N MET A 642 -71.50 -32.80 -91.56
CA MET A 642 -72.63 -33.68 -91.23
C MET A 642 -72.93 -33.57 -89.74
N THR A 643 -74.21 -33.48 -89.40
CA THR A 643 -74.70 -33.70 -88.03
C THR A 643 -75.50 -34.98 -88.04
N GLN A 644 -75.01 -36.03 -87.37
CA GLN A 644 -75.69 -37.31 -87.32
C GLN A 644 -76.15 -37.61 -85.89
N VAL A 645 -77.45 -37.85 -85.72
CA VAL A 645 -78.03 -38.34 -84.47
C VAL A 645 -78.43 -39.79 -84.67
N LYS A 646 -77.84 -40.70 -83.90
CA LYS A 646 -78.08 -42.15 -84.01
C LYS A 646 -78.39 -42.70 -82.62
N ALA A 647 -79.50 -43.40 -82.47
CA ALA A 647 -79.84 -44.14 -81.26
C ALA A 647 -79.94 -45.63 -81.56
N GLY A 648 -79.53 -46.48 -80.62
CA GLY A 648 -79.67 -47.93 -80.75
C GLY A 648 -81.11 -48.44 -80.67
N ALA A 649 -82.00 -47.67 -80.03
CA ALA A 649 -83.41 -48.02 -79.85
C ALA A 649 -84.38 -46.98 -80.41
N MET A 650 -84.33 -45.74 -79.91
CA MET A 650 -85.28 -44.68 -80.30
C MET A 650 -84.63 -43.30 -80.19
N VAL A 651 -84.90 -42.46 -81.20
CA VAL A 651 -84.70 -41.01 -81.11
C VAL A 651 -86.09 -40.39 -80.98
N GLN A 652 -86.33 -39.64 -79.91
CA GLN A 652 -87.59 -38.91 -79.71
C GLN A 652 -87.30 -37.42 -79.69
N ILE A 653 -87.90 -36.69 -80.64
CA ILE A 653 -87.79 -35.23 -80.75
C ILE A 653 -89.19 -34.67 -80.50
N GLN A 654 -89.35 -33.81 -79.50
CA GLN A 654 -90.63 -33.20 -79.14
C GLN A 654 -90.44 -31.68 -78.98
N GLY A 655 -91.29 -30.91 -79.67
CA GLY A 655 -91.32 -29.46 -79.61
C GLY A 655 -92.54 -28.90 -80.36
N ALA A 656 -92.97 -27.68 -80.00
CA ALA A 656 -94.14 -27.02 -80.63
C ALA A 656 -93.97 -26.83 -82.14
N ILE A 657 -92.73 -26.74 -82.62
CA ILE A 657 -92.36 -26.75 -84.04
C ILE A 657 -91.13 -27.63 -84.17
N THR A 658 -91.24 -28.71 -84.96
CA THR A 658 -90.12 -29.57 -85.30
C THR A 658 -90.02 -29.63 -86.82
N LYS A 659 -88.90 -29.15 -87.38
CA LYS A 659 -88.63 -29.21 -88.81
C LYS A 659 -87.44 -30.13 -89.04
N VAL A 660 -87.70 -31.29 -89.59
CA VAL A 660 -86.71 -32.27 -90.04
C VAL A 660 -86.78 -32.24 -91.55
N ASN A 661 -85.68 -31.84 -92.20
CA ASN A 661 -85.56 -31.88 -93.66
C ASN A 661 -84.77 -33.11 -94.08
#